data_AF-A0A9X5U3L1-F1
#
_entry.id   AF-A0A9X5U3L1-F1
#
_cell.length_a   1.000
_cell.length_b   1.000
_cell.length_c   1.000
_cell.angle_alpha   90.00
_cell.angle_beta   90.00
_cell.angle_gamma   90.00
#
_symmetry.space_group_name_H-M   'P 1'
#
loop_
_entity.id
_entity.type
_entity.pdbx_description
1 polymer ?
#
loop_
_entity_poly.entity_id
_entity_poly.type
_entity_poly.pdbx_seq_one_letter_code
_entity_poly.pdbx_strand_id
1 'polypeptide(L)'
;MFKNFVVKPTERLIVLLDGSLHTVLNAGKHTIWHWGKEIETHKQDATVLHVQWNGIGSLLKIASERKKAEKFLQIVHNPAGYNTLVWHDEMPVFTMTDNTDYWAFFRPEKGELNTLTLAHNEYWLPENVQETLLLRNQVPSNCEKFVVEQHERLLIRINGRLQRVLGEGRYLLQSKARAKNNEIEIERQHTANAMYHQWEDAQKWAKEQPENPQWLVLESPVGQNTLAWHQDFGAKVVASGEHAAFWLPENGEIETHTQPKTEYWLPENVQAALLAHITLDKPLQKYTVKANERLLITERNRLMRVLGEGDYVLLLGEEHKALFADTGIPVYENTAQLAQWAAQNPELAAAHWQRVEAGENELLLWSQNGKLQNLIRPKEAAWFWREAAQPYEIQRIDLSQGLAIDADTVKQLQNINFGGHPVFKNAVHTVNVPEHHQGLVYIDNVQQPPLTQGRYHYWLVNQTVGSQVADLRLQTCEVSGQELLTEDKVTVRANVVCNYRITDAPKWFAQHQSPEEYLYRELQFAIRALIGSKSMDTLLADKQGLDTELTALIRAKVPQGAEIDSAGVKDIILPGEIRSILTRVVEAEKSAQANNIRRREETAATRSLLNTARVMEENPTALRLKELETLEKVTEKIDKISVYGGLDGVLKGLINIQQPK
;
A
#
# COMPACT_ATOMS: atom_id res chain seq x y z
N MET A 1 17.28 -68.65 63.58
CA MET A 1 17.12 -67.28 64.11
C MET A 1 17.80 -66.31 63.15
N PHE A 2 17.04 -65.39 62.57
CA PHE A 2 17.55 -64.36 61.65
C PHE A 2 17.43 -63.00 62.33
N LYS A 3 18.38 -62.08 62.06
CA LYS A 3 18.34 -60.70 62.55
C LYS A 3 18.48 -59.73 61.40
N ASN A 4 17.59 -58.75 61.37
CA ASN A 4 17.52 -57.75 60.31
C ASN A 4 18.20 -56.45 60.75
N PHE A 5 18.95 -55.84 59.83
CA PHE A 5 19.67 -54.60 60.03
C PHE A 5 19.32 -53.61 58.92
N VAL A 6 19.19 -52.33 59.30
CA VAL A 6 19.03 -51.22 58.35
C VAL A 6 20.21 -50.28 58.52
N VAL A 7 20.97 -50.10 57.44
CA VAL A 7 22.19 -49.28 57.38
C VAL A 7 21.94 -48.08 56.47
N LYS A 8 22.21 -46.87 56.97
CA LYS A 8 21.99 -45.64 56.20
C LYS A 8 23.00 -45.48 55.05
N PRO A 9 22.71 -44.65 54.03
CA PRO A 9 23.61 -44.37 52.90
C PRO A 9 25.03 -43.98 53.31
N THR A 10 25.15 -43.20 54.37
CA THR A 10 26.43 -42.70 54.92
C THR A 10 27.01 -43.60 56.00
N GLU A 11 26.45 -44.77 56.29
CA GLU A 11 26.92 -45.64 57.37
C GLU A 11 27.44 -46.98 56.83
N ARG A 12 28.33 -47.62 57.58
CA ARG A 12 28.73 -49.03 57.43
C ARG A 12 28.51 -49.76 58.75
N LEU A 13 28.02 -51.00 58.68
CA LEU A 13 27.74 -51.82 59.85
C LEU A 13 28.67 -53.04 59.89
N ILE A 14 29.53 -53.10 60.88
CA ILE A 14 30.43 -54.22 61.13
C ILE A 14 29.70 -55.23 62.02
N VAL A 15 29.68 -56.50 61.61
CA VAL A 15 29.00 -57.57 62.36
C VAL A 15 30.00 -58.65 62.78
N LEU A 16 30.01 -58.92 64.08
CA LEU A 16 30.82 -59.94 64.75
C LEU A 16 29.90 -61.07 65.25
N LEU A 17 30.34 -62.32 65.10
CA LEU A 17 29.67 -63.49 65.66
C LEU A 17 30.64 -64.20 66.62
N ASP A 18 30.25 -64.35 67.89
CA ASP A 18 31.10 -64.86 68.98
C ASP A 18 32.50 -64.20 68.99
N GLY A 19 32.55 -62.87 68.85
CA GLY A 19 33.79 -62.08 68.87
C GLY A 19 34.67 -62.14 67.61
N SER A 20 34.28 -62.88 66.56
CA SER A 20 35.03 -62.95 65.28
C SER A 20 34.35 -62.16 64.17
N LEU A 21 35.12 -61.52 63.28
CA LEU A 21 34.60 -60.70 62.18
C LEU A 21 33.92 -61.59 61.15
N HIS A 22 32.61 -61.39 61.00
CA HIS A 22 31.79 -62.14 60.06
C HIS A 22 31.63 -61.41 58.74
N THR A 23 31.14 -60.16 58.76
CA THR A 23 30.94 -59.34 57.56
C THR A 23 30.83 -57.85 57.89
N VAL A 24 31.06 -57.01 56.88
CA VAL A 24 30.70 -55.59 56.91
C VAL A 24 29.58 -55.35 55.90
N LEU A 25 28.52 -54.66 56.31
CA LEU A 25 27.36 -54.39 55.49
C LEU A 25 27.35 -52.93 55.01
N ASN A 26 27.13 -52.77 53.71
CA ASN A 26 26.93 -51.48 53.05
C ASN A 26 25.53 -50.92 53.32
N ALA A 27 25.27 -49.68 52.89
CA ALA A 27 23.96 -49.06 52.97
C ALA A 27 22.86 -49.96 52.39
N GLY A 28 21.75 -50.10 53.11
CA GLY A 28 20.64 -50.97 52.71
C GLY A 28 20.04 -51.77 53.86
N LYS A 29 19.06 -52.62 53.53
CA LYS A 29 18.42 -53.55 54.47
C LYS A 29 19.04 -54.93 54.29
N HIS A 30 19.58 -55.48 55.37
CA HIS A 30 20.30 -56.74 55.37
C HIS A 30 19.72 -57.69 56.40
N THR A 31 19.70 -58.98 56.09
CA THR A 31 19.25 -60.03 57.01
C THR A 31 20.39 -61.02 57.20
N ILE A 32 20.82 -61.21 58.44
CA ILE A 32 21.91 -62.14 58.77
C ILE A 32 21.36 -63.33 59.54
N TRP A 33 21.79 -64.53 59.13
CA TRP A 33 21.59 -65.75 59.88
C TRP A 33 22.78 -65.96 60.83
N HIS A 34 22.52 -66.09 62.15
CA HIS A 34 23.59 -66.17 63.15
C HIS A 34 23.73 -67.55 63.83
N TRP A 35 22.96 -68.56 63.39
CA TRP A 35 23.06 -69.95 63.89
C TRP A 35 23.05 -70.13 65.43
N GLY A 36 22.47 -69.19 66.19
CA GLY A 36 22.42 -69.24 67.66
C GLY A 36 23.64 -68.64 68.38
N LYS A 37 24.61 -68.10 67.62
CA LYS A 37 25.79 -67.38 68.13
C LYS A 37 25.45 -65.98 68.62
N GLU A 38 26.27 -65.43 69.52
CA GLU A 38 26.14 -64.07 70.03
C GLU A 38 26.53 -63.06 68.94
N ILE A 39 25.73 -62.01 68.76
CA ILE A 39 25.94 -60.99 67.71
C ILE A 39 26.32 -59.66 68.35
N GLU A 40 27.51 -59.17 68.01
CA GLU A 40 27.92 -57.79 68.30
C GLU A 40 27.97 -56.97 67.00
N THR A 41 27.55 -55.70 67.07
CA THR A 41 27.53 -54.82 65.89
C THR A 41 28.06 -53.43 66.18
N HIS A 42 28.91 -52.90 65.29
CA HIS A 42 29.44 -51.54 65.38
C HIS A 42 29.10 -50.74 64.11
N LYS A 43 28.53 -49.54 64.29
CA LYS A 43 28.23 -48.60 63.21
C LYS A 43 29.36 -47.60 63.06
N GLN A 44 29.75 -47.34 61.82
CA GLN A 44 30.76 -46.34 61.45
C GLN A 44 30.21 -45.44 60.34
N ASP A 45 30.57 -44.16 60.39
CA ASP A 45 30.23 -43.22 59.32
C ASP A 45 31.19 -43.42 58.15
N ALA A 46 30.63 -43.74 56.98
CA ALA A 46 31.36 -43.98 55.74
C ALA A 46 31.93 -42.68 55.13
N THR A 47 31.51 -41.52 55.62
CA THR A 47 32.02 -40.20 55.19
C THR A 47 33.25 -39.75 55.98
N VAL A 48 33.59 -40.46 57.06
CA VAL A 48 34.75 -40.13 57.90
C VAL A 48 35.95 -41.01 57.50
N LEU A 49 37.09 -40.36 57.31
CA LEU A 49 38.32 -40.88 56.72
C LEU A 49 39.07 -41.94 57.58
N HIS A 50 38.73 -42.06 58.86
CA HIS A 50 39.40 -42.97 59.80
C HIS A 50 38.36 -43.81 60.55
N VAL A 51 38.56 -45.14 60.59
CA VAL A 51 37.71 -46.04 61.39
C VAL A 51 38.04 -45.87 62.87
N GLN A 52 37.25 -45.08 63.60
CA GLN A 52 37.38 -44.90 65.05
C GLN A 52 36.67 -46.03 65.80
N TRP A 53 37.26 -47.23 65.79
CA TRP A 53 36.82 -48.32 66.66
C TRP A 53 37.97 -48.79 67.55
N ASN A 54 37.87 -48.51 68.85
CA ASN A 54 38.91 -48.83 69.83
C ASN A 54 39.26 -50.33 69.89
N GLY A 55 38.39 -51.22 69.42
CA GLY A 55 38.62 -52.67 69.32
C GLY A 55 39.37 -53.14 68.06
N ILE A 56 39.45 -52.30 67.01
CA ILE A 56 39.98 -52.73 65.70
C ILE A 56 41.48 -53.06 65.76
N GLY A 57 42.23 -52.33 66.59
CA GLY A 57 43.67 -52.58 66.78
C GLY A 57 43.96 -53.92 67.44
N SER A 58 43.05 -54.41 68.28
CA SER A 58 43.13 -55.74 68.91
C SER A 58 42.78 -56.84 67.90
N LEU A 59 41.80 -56.58 67.04
CA LEU A 59 41.29 -57.51 66.03
C LEU A 59 42.28 -57.73 64.88
N LEU A 60 42.98 -56.66 64.47
CA LEU A 60 44.03 -56.70 63.43
C LEU A 60 45.33 -57.40 63.89
N LYS A 61 45.51 -57.69 65.19
CA LYS A 61 46.64 -58.48 65.69
C LYS A 61 46.49 -59.98 65.42
N ILE A 62 45.26 -60.47 65.20
CA ILE A 62 44.99 -61.87 64.89
C ILE A 62 45.07 -62.05 63.37
N ALA A 63 46.06 -62.81 62.88
CA ALA A 63 46.36 -62.90 61.45
C ALA A 63 45.18 -63.38 60.57
N SER A 64 44.35 -64.31 61.07
CA SER A 64 43.17 -64.80 60.35
C SER A 64 42.08 -63.74 60.21
N GLU A 65 41.89 -62.91 61.23
CA GLU A 65 40.87 -61.85 61.23
C GLU A 65 41.35 -60.62 60.47
N ARG A 66 42.65 -60.30 60.54
CA ARG A 66 43.28 -59.27 59.69
C ARG A 66 43.05 -59.54 58.21
N LYS A 67 43.27 -60.77 57.76
CA LYS A 67 43.07 -61.17 56.36
C LYS A 67 41.60 -61.10 55.91
N LYS A 68 40.64 -61.18 56.85
CA LYS A 68 39.22 -60.94 56.56
C LYS A 68 38.90 -59.44 56.52
N ALA A 69 39.48 -58.65 57.40
CA ALA A 69 39.31 -57.19 57.42
C ALA A 69 39.93 -56.52 56.19
N GLU A 70 41.07 -57.01 55.72
CA GLU A 70 41.75 -56.55 54.49
C GLU A 70 40.93 -56.78 53.20
N LYS A 71 39.83 -57.56 53.25
CA LYS A 71 38.88 -57.64 52.13
C LYS A 71 37.98 -56.40 52.01
N PHE A 72 37.85 -55.61 53.07
CA PHE A 72 36.92 -54.48 53.15
C PHE A 72 37.63 -53.15 53.45
N LEU A 73 38.81 -53.20 54.06
CA LEU A 73 39.61 -52.05 54.48
C LEU A 73 41.05 -52.15 53.96
N GLN A 74 41.59 -51.05 53.46
CA GLN A 74 42.99 -50.90 53.07
C GLN A 74 43.76 -50.09 54.15
N ILE A 75 44.96 -50.56 54.52
CA ILE A 75 45.87 -49.82 55.39
C ILE A 75 46.69 -48.87 54.52
N VAL A 76 46.50 -47.57 54.67
CA VAL A 76 47.28 -46.52 54.02
C VAL A 76 48.40 -46.08 54.95
N HIS A 77 49.65 -46.27 54.52
CA HIS A 77 50.82 -45.76 55.23
C HIS A 77 51.09 -44.33 54.81
N ASN A 78 50.98 -43.39 55.74
CA ASN A 78 51.39 -42.01 55.53
C ASN A 78 52.93 -41.90 55.64
N PRO A 79 53.62 -41.20 54.73
CA PRO A 79 55.05 -40.86 54.88
C PRO A 79 55.39 -40.17 56.20
N ALA A 80 54.42 -39.47 56.82
CA ALA A 80 54.56 -38.82 58.13
C ALA A 80 54.39 -39.77 59.34
N GLY A 81 54.23 -41.08 59.13
CA GLY A 81 54.31 -42.11 60.19
C GLY A 81 52.99 -42.55 60.82
N TYR A 82 51.84 -42.08 60.35
CA TYR A 82 50.52 -42.52 60.82
C TYR A 82 49.84 -43.45 59.82
N ASN A 83 49.41 -44.63 60.27
CA ASN A 83 48.65 -45.56 59.44
C ASN A 83 47.16 -45.26 59.52
N THR A 84 46.53 -45.01 58.38
CA THR A 84 45.10 -44.70 58.25
C THR A 84 44.38 -45.86 57.58
N LEU A 85 43.23 -46.27 58.10
CA LEU A 85 42.39 -47.31 57.50
C LEU A 85 41.30 -46.67 56.63
N VAL A 86 41.27 -47.05 55.35
CA VAL A 86 40.31 -46.54 54.36
C VAL A 86 39.47 -47.69 53.79
N TRP A 87 38.19 -47.47 53.50
CA TRP A 87 37.29 -48.47 52.91
C TRP A 87 37.62 -48.73 51.42
N HIS A 88 37.44 -49.96 50.95
CA HIS A 88 37.71 -50.36 49.56
C HIS A 88 36.69 -49.85 48.50
N ASP A 89 35.66 -49.08 48.88
CA ASP A 89 34.63 -48.61 47.93
C ASP A 89 35.14 -47.57 46.90
N GLU A 90 34.46 -47.46 45.75
CA GLU A 90 34.77 -46.68 44.52
C GLU A 90 34.86 -45.14 44.66
N MET A 91 35.40 -44.60 45.76
CA MET A 91 35.39 -43.17 46.07
C MET A 91 36.82 -42.60 46.14
N PRO A 92 37.18 -41.58 45.34
CA PRO A 92 38.42 -40.81 45.54
C PRO A 92 38.36 -40.08 46.89
N VAL A 93 39.34 -40.33 47.76
CA VAL A 93 39.44 -39.64 49.05
C VAL A 93 40.60 -38.64 48.99
N PHE A 94 40.32 -37.39 49.37
CA PHE A 94 41.30 -36.30 49.47
C PHE A 94 41.49 -35.96 50.95
N THR A 95 42.71 -36.06 51.47
CA THR A 95 43.04 -35.53 52.81
C THR A 95 44.35 -34.77 52.76
N MET A 96 44.34 -33.56 53.31
CA MET A 96 45.55 -32.83 53.67
C MET A 96 46.00 -33.36 55.02
N THR A 97 47.30 -33.63 55.20
CA THR A 97 47.86 -33.78 56.54
C THR A 97 48.15 -32.39 57.06
N ASP A 98 47.63 -32.05 58.25
CA ASP A 98 47.91 -30.78 58.89
C ASP A 98 49.43 -30.48 58.86
N ASN A 99 49.78 -29.36 58.23
CA ASN A 99 51.15 -28.80 58.11
C ASN A 99 52.17 -29.48 57.19
N THR A 100 51.79 -30.18 56.11
CA THR A 100 52.79 -30.54 55.06
C THR A 100 52.31 -30.22 53.64
N ASP A 101 53.23 -29.84 52.74
CA ASP A 101 53.00 -29.45 51.33
C ASP A 101 52.53 -30.62 50.41
N TYR A 102 51.94 -31.67 50.98
CA TYR A 102 51.56 -32.89 50.27
C TYR A 102 50.04 -33.01 50.15
N TRP A 103 49.56 -33.15 48.92
CA TRP A 103 48.19 -33.55 48.62
C TRP A 103 48.18 -35.04 48.29
N ALA A 104 47.40 -35.84 49.02
CA ALA A 104 47.16 -37.24 48.65
C ALA A 104 45.74 -37.36 48.07
N PHE A 105 45.63 -37.93 46.87
CA PHE A 105 44.32 -38.27 46.30
C PHE A 105 44.30 -39.71 45.79
N PHE A 106 43.27 -40.45 46.17
CA PHE A 106 43.05 -41.82 45.72
C PHE A 106 42.28 -41.82 44.40
N ARG A 107 42.74 -42.53 43.36
CA ARG A 107 41.93 -42.76 42.14
C ARG A 107 41.32 -44.16 42.18
N PRO A 108 40.00 -44.31 42.39
CA PRO A 108 39.37 -45.61 42.53
C PRO A 108 39.50 -46.49 41.27
N GLU A 109 39.61 -45.90 40.08
CA GLU A 109 39.77 -46.66 38.82
C GLU A 109 41.12 -47.40 38.69
N LYS A 110 42.17 -46.96 39.41
CA LYS A 110 43.52 -47.55 39.31
C LYS A 110 44.01 -48.25 40.58
N GLY A 111 43.29 -48.10 41.69
CA GLY A 111 43.69 -48.70 42.98
C GLY A 111 44.98 -48.13 43.59
N GLU A 112 45.48 -47.00 43.08
CA GLU A 112 46.73 -46.36 43.50
C GLU A 112 46.48 -44.98 44.12
N LEU A 113 47.29 -44.65 45.13
CA LEU A 113 47.34 -43.32 45.75
C LEU A 113 48.37 -42.47 45.00
N ASN A 114 47.94 -41.36 44.40
CA ASN A 114 48.86 -40.38 43.84
C ASN A 114 49.03 -39.22 44.82
N THR A 115 50.29 -38.86 45.09
CA THR A 115 50.65 -37.67 45.86
C THR A 115 51.01 -36.55 44.91
N LEU A 116 50.34 -35.40 45.03
CA LEU A 116 50.67 -34.18 44.31
C LEU A 116 51.40 -33.24 45.27
N THR A 117 52.63 -32.90 44.92
CA THR A 117 53.40 -31.85 45.61
C THR A 117 53.31 -30.60 44.76
N LEU A 118 52.61 -29.58 45.26
CA LEU A 118 52.57 -28.27 44.60
C LEU A 118 53.84 -27.50 44.96
N ALA A 119 54.47 -26.88 43.97
CA ALA A 119 55.64 -26.05 44.22
C ALA A 119 55.27 -24.84 45.11
N HIS A 120 56.27 -24.24 45.79
CA HIS A 120 56.04 -23.14 46.72
C HIS A 120 55.40 -21.88 46.06
N ASN A 121 55.52 -21.75 44.73
CA ASN A 121 55.01 -20.61 43.95
C ASN A 121 53.75 -20.92 43.12
N GLU A 122 53.15 -22.11 43.25
CA GLU A 122 51.93 -22.47 42.53
C GLU A 122 50.69 -22.24 43.40
N TYR A 123 49.85 -21.28 43.00
CA TYR A 123 48.61 -20.92 43.71
C TYR A 123 47.36 -21.61 43.15
N TRP A 124 47.49 -22.19 41.95
CA TRP A 124 46.41 -22.78 41.18
C TRP A 124 46.47 -24.28 41.23
N LEU A 125 45.34 -24.92 41.50
CA LEU A 125 45.22 -26.37 41.35
C LEU A 125 45.23 -26.71 39.84
N PRO A 126 45.77 -27.88 39.43
CA PRO A 126 45.65 -28.35 38.06
C PRO A 126 44.17 -28.43 37.60
N GLU A 127 43.87 -28.09 36.35
CA GLU A 127 42.49 -27.95 35.84
C GLU A 127 41.64 -29.21 36.04
N ASN A 128 42.20 -30.39 35.79
CA ASN A 128 41.55 -31.68 36.02
C ASN A 128 41.16 -31.92 37.50
N VAL A 129 41.94 -31.38 38.44
CA VAL A 129 41.64 -31.41 39.88
C VAL A 129 40.55 -30.39 40.21
N GLN A 130 40.63 -29.17 39.65
CA GLN A 130 39.61 -28.14 39.85
C GLN A 130 38.24 -28.59 39.37
N GLU A 131 38.14 -29.14 38.16
CA GLU A 131 36.90 -29.66 37.58
C GLU A 131 36.28 -30.73 38.47
N THR A 132 37.08 -31.69 38.94
CA THR A 132 36.61 -32.79 39.80
C THR A 132 36.06 -32.28 41.13
N LEU A 133 36.75 -31.33 41.77
CA LEU A 133 36.33 -30.73 43.05
C LEU A 133 35.08 -29.85 42.88
N LEU A 134 35.00 -29.08 41.78
CA LEU A 134 33.89 -28.20 41.47
C LEU A 134 32.62 -28.96 41.06
N LEU A 135 32.74 -30.05 40.29
CA LEU A 135 31.63 -30.93 39.92
C LEU A 135 30.97 -31.60 41.13
N ARG A 136 31.77 -31.96 42.14
CA ARG A 136 31.31 -32.68 43.33
C ARG A 136 30.96 -31.77 44.51
N ASN A 137 31.12 -30.45 44.34
CA ASN A 137 30.89 -29.42 45.34
C ASN A 137 31.66 -29.65 46.67
N GLN A 138 32.84 -30.27 46.58
CA GLN A 138 33.74 -30.53 47.70
C GLN A 138 34.91 -29.55 47.65
N VAL A 139 34.66 -28.30 48.07
CA VAL A 139 35.70 -27.27 48.11
C VAL A 139 36.43 -27.34 49.47
N PRO A 140 37.75 -27.60 49.50
CA PRO A 140 38.52 -27.59 50.73
C PRO A 140 38.44 -26.23 51.45
N SER A 141 38.48 -26.22 52.78
CA SER A 141 38.37 -25.00 53.60
C SER A 141 39.49 -23.98 53.36
N ASN A 142 40.60 -24.41 52.75
CA ASN A 142 41.76 -23.59 52.39
C ASN A 142 41.73 -23.05 50.95
N CYS A 143 40.68 -23.34 50.17
CA CYS A 143 40.48 -22.86 48.80
C CYS A 143 39.32 -21.87 48.70
N GLU A 144 39.43 -20.94 47.76
CA GLU A 144 38.42 -19.94 47.44
C GLU A 144 37.90 -20.17 46.02
N LYS A 145 36.57 -20.10 45.86
CA LYS A 145 35.88 -20.39 44.60
C LYS A 145 35.50 -19.09 43.91
N PHE A 146 35.91 -18.97 42.65
CA PHE A 146 35.53 -17.87 41.78
C PHE A 146 34.58 -18.36 40.70
N VAL A 147 33.54 -17.59 40.45
CA VAL A 147 32.60 -17.78 39.32
C VAL A 147 32.63 -16.49 38.53
N VAL A 148 32.90 -16.62 37.23
CA VAL A 148 32.93 -15.52 36.26
C VAL A 148 31.75 -15.72 35.32
N GLU A 149 30.82 -14.78 35.31
CA GLU A 149 29.62 -14.83 34.47
C GLU A 149 29.91 -14.47 33.00
N GLN A 150 28.92 -14.70 32.12
CA GLN A 150 28.99 -14.28 30.72
C GLN A 150 29.20 -12.75 30.64
N HIS A 151 30.21 -12.32 29.89
CA HIS A 151 30.66 -10.92 29.74
C HIS A 151 31.31 -10.30 31.00
N GLU A 152 31.64 -11.09 32.02
CA GLU A 152 32.53 -10.67 33.12
C GLU A 152 33.97 -11.11 32.85
N ARG A 153 34.93 -10.34 33.35
CA ARG A 153 36.34 -10.76 33.45
C ARG A 153 36.88 -10.42 34.83
N LEU A 154 37.72 -11.32 35.38
CA LEU A 154 38.39 -11.13 36.67
C LEU A 154 39.90 -11.00 36.49
N LEU A 155 40.49 -9.94 37.04
CA LEU A 155 41.94 -9.85 37.20
C LEU A 155 42.33 -10.24 38.62
N ILE A 156 43.30 -11.15 38.74
CA ILE A 156 43.83 -11.58 40.04
C ILE A 156 45.27 -11.12 40.16
N ARG A 157 45.50 -10.22 41.11
CA ARG A 157 46.83 -9.77 41.53
C ARG A 157 47.19 -10.43 42.85
N ILE A 158 48.42 -10.92 42.97
CA ILE A 158 48.97 -11.44 44.23
C ILE A 158 50.25 -10.66 44.51
N ASN A 159 50.31 -9.97 45.66
CA ASN A 159 51.41 -9.10 46.06
C ASN A 159 51.74 -8.02 45.00
N GLY A 160 50.71 -7.35 44.49
CA GLY A 160 50.83 -6.27 43.50
C GLY A 160 51.19 -6.69 42.06
N ARG A 161 51.46 -7.99 41.80
CA ARG A 161 51.73 -8.51 40.46
C ARG A 161 50.52 -9.25 39.89
N LEU A 162 50.16 -8.95 38.64
CA LEU A 162 49.10 -9.66 37.91
C LEU A 162 49.53 -11.11 37.67
N GLN A 163 48.76 -12.06 38.19
CA GLN A 163 49.05 -13.49 38.08
C GLN A 163 48.26 -14.14 36.94
N ARG A 164 46.96 -13.84 36.86
CA ARG A 164 46.06 -14.43 35.86
C ARG A 164 44.86 -13.53 35.60
N VAL A 165 44.37 -13.53 34.35
CA VAL A 165 43.07 -12.98 33.96
C VAL A 165 42.14 -14.15 33.67
N LEU A 166 40.96 -14.18 34.30
CA LEU A 166 39.99 -15.27 34.16
C LEU A 166 38.85 -14.86 33.22
N GLY A 167 38.57 -15.74 32.25
CA GLY A 167 37.37 -15.69 31.40
C GLY A 167 36.17 -16.34 32.07
N GLU A 168 35.05 -16.43 31.35
CA GLU A 168 33.84 -17.14 31.80
C GLU A 168 34.19 -18.55 32.33
N GLY A 169 33.69 -18.91 33.50
CA GLY A 169 33.99 -20.21 34.10
C GLY A 169 34.03 -20.23 35.62
N ARG A 170 34.38 -21.39 36.18
CA ARG A 170 34.50 -21.62 37.62
C ARG A 170 35.93 -22.03 37.96
N TYR A 171 36.55 -21.33 38.90
CA TYR A 171 37.95 -21.51 39.25
C TYR A 171 38.14 -21.68 40.75
N LEU A 172 39.17 -22.42 41.17
CA LEU A 172 39.58 -22.59 42.56
C LEU A 172 41.00 -22.08 42.80
N LEU A 173 41.16 -21.19 43.78
CA LEU A 173 42.44 -20.64 44.21
C LEU A 173 42.75 -21.07 45.64
N GLN A 174 43.99 -21.46 45.94
CA GLN A 174 44.37 -21.81 47.31
C GLN A 174 44.71 -20.56 48.14
N SER A 175 43.72 -19.96 48.81
CA SER A 175 43.94 -18.68 49.54
C SER A 175 44.31 -18.83 51.02
N LYS A 176 43.96 -19.90 51.73
CA LYS A 176 44.01 -19.89 53.22
C LYS A 176 45.14 -20.67 53.90
N ALA A 177 45.84 -21.56 53.22
CA ALA A 177 46.94 -22.34 53.84
C ALA A 177 48.30 -21.61 53.81
N ARG A 178 48.53 -20.71 52.85
CA ARG A 178 49.80 -19.97 52.69
C ARG A 178 49.68 -18.45 52.95
N ALA A 179 48.46 -17.90 53.05
CA ALA A 179 48.22 -16.46 53.23
C ALA A 179 48.16 -16.01 54.69
N LYS A 180 49.27 -16.14 55.42
CA LYS A 180 49.43 -15.27 56.60
C LYS A 180 49.94 -13.86 56.24
N ASN A 181 50.47 -13.64 55.02
CA ASN A 181 51.10 -12.37 54.61
C ASN A 181 50.96 -11.97 53.12
N ASN A 182 50.13 -12.63 52.30
CA ASN A 182 49.94 -12.24 50.89
C ASN A 182 48.67 -11.39 50.71
N GLU A 183 48.78 -10.25 50.04
CA GLU A 183 47.62 -9.43 49.61
C GLU A 183 47.14 -9.93 48.24
N ILE A 184 45.90 -10.43 48.20
CA ILE A 184 45.22 -10.84 46.97
C ILE A 184 44.23 -9.73 46.62
N GLU A 185 44.48 -9.03 45.52
CA GLU A 185 43.56 -8.03 44.98
C GLU A 185 42.79 -8.64 43.80
N ILE A 186 41.47 -8.53 43.85
CA ILE A 186 40.58 -9.04 42.81
C ILE A 186 39.79 -7.87 42.26
N GLU A 187 39.96 -7.62 40.97
CA GLU A 187 39.20 -6.61 40.26
C GLU A 187 38.16 -7.28 39.36
N ARG A 188 36.87 -7.00 39.62
CA ARG A 188 35.75 -7.43 38.79
C ARG A 188 35.37 -6.33 37.83
N GLN A 189 35.29 -6.63 36.54
CA GLN A 189 34.85 -5.65 35.54
C GLN A 189 33.72 -6.23 34.70
N HIS A 190 32.62 -5.47 34.63
CA HIS A 190 31.46 -5.71 33.77
C HIS A 190 31.53 -4.76 32.59
N THR A 191 32.19 -5.14 31.51
CA THR A 191 32.18 -4.34 30.29
C THR A 191 31.84 -5.22 29.09
N ALA A 192 30.72 -4.89 28.44
CA ALA A 192 30.31 -5.47 27.15
C ALA A 192 31.27 -5.12 25.98
N ASN A 193 32.31 -4.30 26.23
CA ASN A 193 33.29 -3.90 25.23
C ASN A 193 34.58 -4.70 25.40
N ALA A 194 34.83 -5.62 24.45
CA ALA A 194 35.98 -6.51 24.39
C ALA A 194 37.29 -5.87 23.86
N MET A 195 37.43 -4.54 23.93
CA MET A 195 38.68 -3.82 23.65
C MET A 195 39.15 -3.11 24.91
N TYR A 196 40.30 -3.54 25.45
CA TYR A 196 40.86 -2.98 26.68
C TYR A 196 41.98 -1.99 26.35
N HIS A 197 41.60 -0.72 26.12
CA HIS A 197 42.54 0.37 25.81
C HIS A 197 43.33 0.86 27.03
N GLN A 198 42.91 0.53 28.26
CA GLN A 198 43.47 1.07 29.51
C GLN A 198 44.31 0.08 30.32
N TRP A 199 44.61 -1.12 29.78
CA TRP A 199 45.27 -2.18 30.54
C TRP A 199 46.76 -2.30 30.24
N GLU A 200 47.57 -1.28 30.57
CA GLU A 200 49.03 -1.33 30.34
C GLU A 200 49.70 -2.57 30.99
N ASP A 201 49.27 -2.95 32.19
CA ASP A 201 49.79 -4.13 32.91
C ASP A 201 49.35 -5.45 32.27
N ALA A 202 48.10 -5.56 31.81
CA ALA A 202 47.61 -6.78 31.15
C ALA A 202 48.17 -6.91 29.72
N GLN A 203 48.41 -5.78 29.04
CA GLN A 203 49.13 -5.74 27.77
C GLN A 203 50.58 -6.19 27.94
N LYS A 204 51.27 -5.78 29.01
CA LYS A 204 52.62 -6.29 29.35
C LYS A 204 52.59 -7.80 29.67
N TRP A 205 51.65 -8.24 30.51
CA TRP A 205 51.49 -9.66 30.86
C TRP A 205 51.19 -10.55 29.64
N ALA A 206 50.31 -10.11 28.73
CA ALA A 206 50.01 -10.84 27.50
C ALA A 206 51.22 -10.93 26.56
N LYS A 207 52.06 -9.87 26.47
CA LYS A 207 53.31 -9.90 25.70
C LYS A 207 54.36 -10.85 26.30
N GLU A 208 54.37 -11.02 27.62
CA GLU A 208 55.29 -11.93 28.33
C GLU A 208 54.88 -13.42 28.24
N GLN A 209 53.66 -13.72 27.75
CA GLN A 209 53.07 -15.07 27.67
C GLN A 209 52.60 -15.40 26.23
N PRO A 210 53.51 -15.53 25.25
CA PRO A 210 53.17 -15.68 23.83
C PRO A 210 52.45 -16.98 23.46
N GLU A 211 52.43 -17.98 24.35
CA GLU A 211 51.77 -19.27 24.11
C GLU A 211 50.29 -19.31 24.56
N ASN A 212 49.71 -18.19 25.02
CA ASN A 212 48.32 -18.16 25.48
C ASN A 212 47.35 -17.90 24.30
N PRO A 213 46.59 -18.90 23.82
CA PRO A 213 45.79 -18.81 22.58
C PRO A 213 44.53 -17.93 22.69
N GLN A 214 44.28 -17.33 23.86
CA GLN A 214 43.02 -16.63 24.15
C GLN A 214 43.10 -15.10 23.94
N TRP A 215 44.30 -14.50 23.92
CA TRP A 215 44.47 -13.04 23.90
C TRP A 215 45.41 -12.59 22.77
N LEU A 216 45.00 -11.55 22.05
CA LEU A 216 45.77 -10.89 20.99
C LEU A 216 46.02 -9.43 21.38
N VAL A 217 47.27 -9.00 21.35
CA VAL A 217 47.64 -7.59 21.49
C VAL A 217 47.63 -6.98 20.09
N LEU A 218 46.63 -6.14 19.80
CA LEU A 218 46.53 -5.41 18.55
C LEU A 218 47.36 -4.13 18.64
N GLU A 219 48.47 -4.08 17.91
CA GLU A 219 49.31 -2.89 17.85
C GLU A 219 48.74 -1.89 16.84
N SER A 220 48.34 -0.70 17.33
CA SER A 220 47.86 0.37 16.45
C SER A 220 49.02 1.18 15.92
N PRO A 221 49.07 1.49 14.61
CA PRO A 221 50.06 2.43 14.05
C PRO A 221 49.98 3.84 14.66
N VAL A 222 48.86 4.16 15.34
CA VAL A 222 48.58 5.46 15.96
C VAL A 222 48.88 5.44 17.47
N GLY A 223 49.57 4.41 17.96
CA GLY A 223 50.13 4.36 19.32
C GLY A 223 49.19 3.87 20.43
N GLN A 224 47.93 3.53 20.12
CA GLN A 224 47.01 2.92 21.07
C GLN A 224 46.92 1.40 20.87
N ASN A 225 47.79 0.66 21.57
CA ASN A 225 47.72 -0.80 21.59
C ASN A 225 46.43 -1.24 22.28
N THR A 226 45.74 -2.21 21.71
CA THR A 226 44.43 -2.67 22.16
C THR A 226 44.47 -4.17 22.40
N LEU A 227 44.05 -4.62 23.57
CA LEU A 227 43.95 -6.05 23.88
C LEU A 227 42.59 -6.58 23.42
N ALA A 228 42.59 -7.64 22.59
CA ALA A 228 41.40 -8.31 22.05
C ALA A 228 41.40 -9.82 22.35
N TRP A 229 40.22 -10.43 22.42
CA TRP A 229 40.04 -11.85 22.78
C TRP A 229 39.60 -12.69 21.57
N HIS A 230 40.20 -13.87 21.38
CA HIS A 230 40.27 -14.59 20.09
C HIS A 230 38.94 -15.21 19.58
N GLN A 231 38.00 -15.66 20.43
CA GLN A 231 36.84 -16.46 19.96
C GLN A 231 35.50 -15.70 19.78
N ASP A 232 35.42 -14.40 20.09
CA ASP A 232 34.14 -13.64 20.10
C ASP A 232 34.01 -12.57 18.99
N PHE A 233 34.92 -12.52 18.02
CA PHE A 233 35.15 -11.28 17.27
C PHE A 233 34.85 -11.39 15.75
N GLY A 234 34.00 -10.49 15.24
CA GLY A 234 33.86 -10.18 13.81
C GLY A 234 34.72 -8.99 13.39
N ALA A 235 34.76 -8.64 12.10
CA ALA A 235 35.62 -7.56 11.62
C ALA A 235 35.19 -6.17 12.15
N LYS A 236 36.14 -5.41 12.71
CA LYS A 236 35.93 -4.09 13.32
C LYS A 236 36.93 -3.04 12.84
N VAL A 237 36.53 -1.77 12.93
CA VAL A 237 37.42 -0.61 12.79
C VAL A 237 38.20 -0.43 14.09
N VAL A 238 39.52 -0.56 14.02
CA VAL A 238 40.44 -0.52 15.18
C VAL A 238 40.93 0.90 15.47
N ALA A 239 40.95 1.78 14.47
CA ALA A 239 41.20 3.21 14.63
C ALA A 239 40.43 3.98 13.54
N SER A 240 39.78 5.10 13.91
CA SER A 240 39.15 6.01 12.95
C SER A 240 39.74 7.42 13.11
N GLY A 241 40.53 7.83 12.12
CA GLY A 241 41.22 9.12 12.03
C GLY A 241 41.69 9.39 10.60
N GLU A 242 42.95 9.81 10.38
CA GLU A 242 43.60 9.81 9.03
C GLU A 242 44.04 8.41 8.57
N HIS A 243 43.87 7.40 9.42
CA HIS A 243 44.17 6.00 9.14
C HIS A 243 42.99 5.15 9.62
N ALA A 244 42.52 4.21 8.79
CA ALA A 244 41.46 3.27 9.12
C ALA A 244 42.05 1.86 9.15
N ALA A 245 42.27 1.34 10.37
CA ALA A 245 42.78 -0.02 10.54
C ALA A 245 41.61 -0.99 10.68
N PHE A 246 41.61 -2.08 9.91
CA PHE A 246 40.58 -3.11 9.94
C PHE A 246 41.20 -4.40 10.47
N TRP A 247 40.52 -5.03 11.42
CA TRP A 247 40.89 -6.35 11.90
C TRP A 247 40.09 -7.42 11.15
N LEU A 248 40.80 -8.38 10.55
CA LEU A 248 40.23 -9.51 9.80
C LEU A 248 40.61 -10.83 10.50
N PRO A 249 39.65 -11.60 11.03
CA PRO A 249 39.91 -12.79 11.86
C PRO A 249 40.66 -13.93 11.17
N GLU A 250 40.57 -14.07 9.84
CA GLU A 250 41.01 -15.28 9.13
C GLU A 250 42.54 -15.48 9.16
N ASN A 251 43.32 -14.39 9.26
CA ASN A 251 44.79 -14.46 9.21
C ASN A 251 45.45 -14.06 10.55
N GLY A 252 44.68 -13.59 11.54
CA GLY A 252 45.24 -13.04 12.78
C GLY A 252 46.02 -11.73 12.60
N GLU A 253 46.08 -11.18 11.39
CA GLU A 253 46.79 -9.94 11.05
C GLU A 253 45.85 -8.73 11.02
N ILE A 254 46.36 -7.56 11.44
CA ILE A 254 45.68 -6.28 11.28
C ILE A 254 46.05 -5.74 9.90
N GLU A 255 45.09 -5.68 8.99
CA GLU A 255 45.29 -4.94 7.75
C GLU A 255 45.10 -3.45 8.03
N THR A 256 46.21 -2.77 8.30
CA THR A 256 46.24 -1.31 8.47
C THR A 256 46.16 -0.64 7.10
N HIS A 257 45.00 -0.09 6.76
CA HIS A 257 44.85 0.70 5.54
C HIS A 257 44.90 2.20 5.87
N THR A 258 45.91 2.88 5.32
CA THR A 258 45.99 4.34 5.39
C THR A 258 45.09 4.89 4.31
N GLN A 259 43.91 5.37 4.69
CA GLN A 259 43.01 6.06 3.76
C GLN A 259 43.01 7.55 4.04
N PRO A 260 43.25 8.40 3.03
CA PRO A 260 43.03 9.83 3.19
C PRO A 260 41.55 10.09 3.52
N LYS A 261 41.26 11.09 4.36
CA LYS A 261 39.90 11.49 4.78
C LYS A 261 38.90 11.71 3.63
N THR A 262 39.37 11.82 2.40
CA THR A 262 38.60 12.03 1.17
C THR A 262 38.09 10.74 0.51
N GLU A 263 38.60 9.57 0.90
CA GLU A 263 38.21 8.27 0.33
C GLU A 263 37.52 7.40 1.38
N TYR A 264 36.18 7.38 1.33
CA TYR A 264 35.31 6.59 2.20
C TYR A 264 35.06 5.16 1.67
N TRP A 265 35.82 4.76 0.66
CA TRP A 265 35.64 3.52 -0.09
C TRP A 265 36.68 2.50 0.32
N LEU A 266 36.23 1.35 0.81
CA LEU A 266 37.12 0.27 1.19
C LEU A 266 37.71 -0.41 -0.06
N PRO A 267 39.01 -0.74 -0.10
CA PRO A 267 39.62 -1.49 -1.20
C PRO A 267 38.92 -2.83 -1.44
N GLU A 268 38.96 -3.36 -2.65
CA GLU A 268 38.23 -4.59 -3.03
C GLU A 268 38.58 -5.80 -2.15
N ASN A 269 39.85 -5.95 -1.76
CA ASN A 269 40.31 -6.98 -0.84
C ASN A 269 39.64 -6.85 0.55
N VAL A 270 39.53 -5.62 1.06
CA VAL A 270 38.91 -5.34 2.36
C VAL A 270 37.38 -5.50 2.28
N GLN A 271 36.75 -5.08 1.18
CA GLN A 271 35.31 -5.31 0.98
C GLN A 271 34.97 -6.79 0.92
N ALA A 272 35.72 -7.59 0.15
CA ALA A 272 35.49 -9.03 0.04
C ALA A 272 35.58 -9.73 1.41
N ALA A 273 36.59 -9.39 2.21
CA ALA A 273 36.75 -9.92 3.55
C ALA A 273 35.60 -9.49 4.49
N LEU A 274 35.18 -8.22 4.45
CA LEU A 274 34.07 -7.72 5.26
C LEU A 274 32.70 -8.26 4.84
N LEU A 275 32.51 -8.56 3.55
CA LEU A 275 31.28 -9.18 3.04
C LEU A 275 31.10 -10.61 3.55
N ALA A 276 32.20 -11.35 3.77
CA ALA A 276 32.19 -12.73 4.28
C ALA A 276 31.73 -12.84 5.76
N HIS A 277 31.79 -11.74 6.54
CA HIS A 277 31.43 -11.76 7.97
C HIS A 277 29.94 -11.52 8.23
N ILE A 278 29.35 -12.23 9.19
CA ILE A 278 27.91 -12.17 9.49
C ILE A 278 27.50 -10.86 10.20
N THR A 279 28.38 -10.28 11.01
CA THR A 279 28.13 -9.08 11.82
C THR A 279 29.16 -8.00 11.56
N LEU A 280 28.70 -6.80 11.23
CA LEU A 280 29.52 -5.58 11.12
C LEU A 280 29.08 -4.57 12.18
N ASP A 281 30.03 -3.92 12.82
CA ASP A 281 29.76 -2.84 13.78
C ASP A 281 29.72 -1.47 13.11
N LYS A 282 28.86 -0.59 13.63
CA LYS A 282 28.76 0.79 13.16
C LYS A 282 30.13 1.50 13.29
N PRO A 283 30.55 2.29 12.28
CA PRO A 283 29.75 2.84 11.18
C PRO A 283 29.76 2.02 9.88
N LEU A 284 30.23 0.78 9.88
CA LEU A 284 30.20 -0.08 8.69
C LEU A 284 28.79 -0.59 8.43
N GLN A 285 28.32 -0.44 7.19
CA GLN A 285 27.01 -0.92 6.75
C GLN A 285 27.15 -1.69 5.44
N LYS A 286 26.43 -2.81 5.33
CA LYS A 286 26.31 -3.58 4.09
C LYS A 286 25.17 -3.01 3.25
N TYR A 287 25.42 -2.86 1.96
CA TYR A 287 24.43 -2.49 0.97
C TYR A 287 24.49 -3.49 -0.18
N THR A 288 23.37 -4.14 -0.45
CA THR A 288 23.18 -4.97 -1.64
C THR A 288 22.41 -4.17 -2.67
N VAL A 289 23.00 -3.95 -3.84
CA VAL A 289 22.40 -3.21 -4.94
C VAL A 289 22.01 -4.20 -6.04
N LYS A 290 20.72 -4.25 -6.38
CA LYS A 290 20.21 -5.15 -7.43
C LYS A 290 20.47 -4.59 -8.83
N ALA A 291 20.30 -5.42 -9.85
CA ALA A 291 20.42 -5.04 -11.26
C ALA A 291 19.61 -3.80 -11.66
N ASN A 292 18.37 -3.68 -11.15
CA ASN A 292 17.46 -2.56 -11.40
C ASN A 292 17.58 -1.43 -10.37
N GLU A 293 18.64 -1.40 -9.58
CA GLU A 293 18.84 -0.38 -8.55
C GLU A 293 20.21 0.28 -8.76
N ARG A 294 20.34 1.50 -8.26
CA ARG A 294 21.62 2.21 -8.11
C ARG A 294 21.71 2.79 -6.71
N LEU A 295 22.88 2.71 -6.10
CA LEU A 295 23.13 3.29 -4.78
C LEU A 295 23.80 4.65 -4.95
N LEU A 296 23.10 5.71 -4.54
CA LEU A 296 23.55 7.09 -4.59
C LEU A 296 24.16 7.46 -3.24
N ILE A 297 25.43 7.83 -3.24
CA ILE A 297 26.12 8.28 -2.03
C ILE A 297 26.20 9.80 -2.07
N THR A 298 25.64 10.42 -1.05
CA THR A 298 25.62 11.87 -0.91
C THR A 298 26.27 12.31 0.39
N GLU A 299 27.00 13.41 0.37
CA GLU A 299 27.59 14.06 1.55
C GLU A 299 27.02 15.46 1.65
N ARG A 300 26.34 15.81 2.76
CA ARG A 300 25.67 17.13 2.91
C ARG A 300 24.82 17.52 1.68
N ASN A 301 24.16 16.54 1.08
CA ASN A 301 23.34 16.65 -0.14
C ASN A 301 24.11 16.93 -1.45
N ARG A 302 25.44 16.76 -1.48
CA ARG A 302 26.27 16.72 -2.70
C ARG A 302 26.43 15.27 -3.16
N LEU A 303 26.18 15.00 -4.44
CA LEU A 303 26.39 13.67 -5.01
C LEU A 303 27.90 13.39 -5.14
N MET A 304 28.34 12.35 -4.44
CA MET A 304 29.73 11.93 -4.42
C MET A 304 29.97 10.79 -5.41
N ARG A 305 29.07 9.79 -5.43
CA ARG A 305 29.20 8.61 -6.30
C ARG A 305 27.85 7.93 -6.54
N VAL A 306 27.80 7.17 -7.63
CA VAL A 306 26.71 6.27 -8.01
C VAL A 306 27.30 4.87 -8.16
N LEU A 307 26.75 3.88 -7.47
CA LEU A 307 27.21 2.50 -7.54
C LEU A 307 26.19 1.63 -8.28
N GLY A 308 26.73 0.71 -9.09
CA GLY A 308 26.00 -0.26 -9.90
C GLY A 308 25.52 -1.47 -9.09
N GLU A 309 25.13 -2.53 -9.81
CA GLU A 309 24.79 -3.82 -9.20
C GLU A 309 26.01 -4.41 -8.46
N GLY A 310 25.78 -4.91 -7.25
CA GLY A 310 26.82 -5.54 -6.44
C GLY A 310 26.55 -5.44 -4.94
N ASP A 311 27.37 -6.16 -4.17
CA ASP A 311 27.41 -6.07 -2.72
C ASP A 311 28.55 -5.16 -2.28
N TYR A 312 28.23 -4.19 -1.44
CA TYR A 312 29.18 -3.18 -0.98
C TYR A 312 29.18 -3.08 0.54
N VAL A 313 30.36 -2.87 1.11
CA VAL A 313 30.52 -2.44 2.50
C VAL A 313 31.01 -1.01 2.48
N LEU A 314 30.28 -0.12 3.13
CA LEU A 314 30.60 1.31 3.15
C LEU A 314 30.82 1.79 4.58
N LEU A 315 31.82 2.68 4.73
CA LEU A 315 32.10 3.40 5.96
C LEU A 315 31.51 4.81 5.85
N LEU A 316 30.25 4.98 6.25
CA LEU A 316 29.54 6.25 6.14
C LEU A 316 29.52 6.99 7.48
N GLY A 317 30.10 8.20 7.52
CA GLY A 317 29.98 9.10 8.67
C GLY A 317 28.58 9.74 8.77
N GLU A 318 28.31 10.49 9.84
CA GLU A 318 26.98 11.09 10.10
C GLU A 318 26.47 12.03 8.99
N GLU A 319 27.38 12.64 8.24
CA GLU A 319 27.05 13.60 7.17
C GLU A 319 26.74 12.94 5.82
N HIS A 320 26.90 11.62 5.74
CA HIS A 320 26.70 10.83 4.53
C HIS A 320 25.33 10.17 4.52
N LYS A 321 24.72 10.08 3.33
CA LYS A 321 23.47 9.34 3.11
C LYS A 321 23.61 8.44 1.89
N ALA A 322 23.23 7.19 2.07
CA ALA A 322 23.04 6.21 1.01
C ALA A 322 21.55 6.19 0.60
N LEU A 323 21.28 6.47 -0.67
CA LEU A 323 19.92 6.50 -1.23
C LEU A 323 19.84 5.47 -2.35
N PHE A 324 18.83 4.61 -2.32
CA PHE A 324 18.56 3.69 -3.42
C PHE A 324 17.69 4.38 -4.46
N ALA A 325 18.05 4.24 -5.73
CA ALA A 325 17.27 4.70 -6.85
C ALA A 325 16.93 3.54 -7.78
N ASP A 326 15.66 3.42 -8.16
CA ASP A 326 15.17 2.38 -9.07
C ASP A 326 15.46 2.79 -10.53
N THR A 327 16.21 1.95 -11.25
CA THR A 327 16.48 2.09 -12.69
C THR A 327 15.50 1.29 -13.55
N GLY A 328 14.58 0.54 -12.92
CA GLY A 328 13.39 -0.03 -13.56
C GLY A 328 12.44 1.05 -14.08
N ILE A 329 12.44 2.22 -13.43
CA ILE A 329 11.82 3.43 -13.95
C ILE A 329 12.89 4.24 -14.68
N PRO A 330 12.77 4.45 -16.00
CA PRO A 330 13.83 5.07 -16.80
C PRO A 330 14.00 6.56 -16.50
N VAL A 331 12.96 7.24 -16.00
CA VAL A 331 13.00 8.64 -15.56
C VAL A 331 13.35 8.71 -14.08
N TYR A 332 14.31 9.56 -13.72
CA TYR A 332 14.63 9.83 -12.33
C TYR A 332 13.57 10.72 -11.68
N GLU A 333 12.95 10.24 -10.59
CA GLU A 333 11.79 10.89 -9.95
C GLU A 333 12.08 12.30 -9.41
N ASN A 334 13.31 12.56 -8.94
CA ASN A 334 13.69 13.82 -8.32
C ASN A 334 14.57 14.69 -9.23
N THR A 335 13.98 15.15 -10.33
CA THR A 335 14.59 16.03 -11.35
C THR A 335 15.27 17.26 -10.74
N ALA A 336 14.71 17.84 -9.68
CA ALA A 336 15.23 19.05 -9.04
C ALA A 336 16.53 18.78 -8.25
N GLN A 337 16.56 17.71 -7.46
CA GLN A 337 17.76 17.30 -6.73
C GLN A 337 18.87 16.88 -7.70
N LEU A 338 18.52 16.15 -8.76
CA LEU A 338 19.49 15.77 -9.78
C LEU A 338 20.03 16.98 -10.54
N ALA A 339 19.21 17.99 -10.84
CA ALA A 339 19.68 19.24 -11.44
C ALA A 339 20.70 19.95 -10.51
N GLN A 340 20.46 19.95 -9.20
CA GLN A 340 21.41 20.47 -8.22
C GLN A 340 22.73 19.68 -8.22
N TRP A 341 22.67 18.35 -8.24
CA TRP A 341 23.86 17.50 -8.31
C TRP A 341 24.62 17.66 -9.61
N ALA A 342 23.93 17.75 -10.74
CA ALA A 342 24.54 18.00 -12.04
C ALA A 342 25.22 19.37 -12.11
N ALA A 343 24.72 20.38 -11.42
CA ALA A 343 25.40 21.68 -11.31
C ALA A 343 26.67 21.62 -10.44
N GLN A 344 26.70 20.75 -9.42
CA GLN A 344 27.84 20.57 -8.52
C GLN A 344 28.92 19.64 -9.07
N ASN A 345 28.53 18.61 -9.81
CA ASN A 345 29.42 17.61 -10.39
C ASN A 345 28.89 17.12 -11.76
N PRO A 346 29.13 17.90 -12.84
CA PRO A 346 28.55 17.62 -14.16
C PRO A 346 29.02 16.30 -14.77
N GLU A 347 30.28 15.92 -14.56
CA GLU A 347 30.88 14.71 -15.12
C GLU A 347 30.21 13.44 -14.57
N LEU A 348 30.03 13.38 -13.24
CA LEU A 348 29.37 12.26 -12.58
C LEU A 348 27.90 12.14 -12.99
N ALA A 349 27.20 13.27 -13.10
CA ALA A 349 25.82 13.27 -13.57
C ALA A 349 25.72 12.82 -15.04
N ALA A 350 26.61 13.30 -15.92
CA ALA A 350 26.62 12.94 -17.33
C ALA A 350 26.98 11.47 -17.58
N ALA A 351 27.73 10.83 -16.67
CA ALA A 351 28.08 9.41 -16.76
C ALA A 351 26.86 8.48 -16.58
N HIS A 352 25.93 8.81 -15.67
CA HIS A 352 24.81 7.93 -15.31
C HIS A 352 23.45 8.40 -15.85
N TRP A 353 23.28 9.71 -16.08
CA TRP A 353 22.03 10.28 -16.56
C TRP A 353 22.20 11.02 -17.88
N GLN A 354 21.12 11.02 -18.66
CA GLN A 354 20.93 11.80 -19.86
C GLN A 354 19.83 12.82 -19.61
N ARG A 355 20.16 14.11 -19.74
CA ARG A 355 19.16 15.18 -19.75
C ARG A 355 18.48 15.24 -21.11
N VAL A 356 17.16 15.17 -21.11
CA VAL A 356 16.33 15.34 -22.29
C VAL A 356 15.41 16.53 -22.06
N GLU A 357 15.52 17.53 -22.92
CA GLU A 357 14.78 18.79 -22.82
C GLU A 357 13.94 18.99 -24.07
N ALA A 358 12.70 19.39 -23.86
CA ALA A 358 11.78 19.74 -24.92
C ALA A 358 12.00 21.21 -25.33
N GLY A 359 12.14 21.46 -26.63
CA GLY A 359 12.16 22.82 -27.18
C GLY A 359 10.87 23.62 -26.88
N GLU A 360 10.84 24.90 -27.29
CA GLU A 360 9.70 25.79 -26.97
C GLU A 360 8.36 25.37 -27.58
N ASN A 361 8.38 24.74 -28.75
CA ASN A 361 7.22 24.23 -29.49
C ASN A 361 7.33 22.71 -29.69
N GLU A 362 7.96 22.00 -28.76
CA GLU A 362 8.20 20.57 -28.86
C GLU A 362 7.53 19.85 -27.70
N LEU A 363 6.81 18.77 -28.00
CA LEU A 363 6.26 17.85 -27.01
C LEU A 363 7.00 16.53 -27.13
N LEU A 364 7.55 16.03 -26.03
CA LEU A 364 8.20 14.72 -26.04
C LEU A 364 7.28 13.71 -25.40
N LEU A 365 7.05 12.60 -26.08
CA LEU A 365 6.39 11.43 -25.51
C LEU A 365 7.44 10.38 -25.22
N TRP A 366 7.43 9.82 -24.03
CA TRP A 366 8.28 8.68 -23.76
C TRP A 366 7.46 7.43 -23.47
N SER A 367 7.95 6.33 -24.03
CA SER A 367 7.36 5.01 -23.92
C SER A 367 8.37 4.02 -23.36
N GLN A 368 7.86 2.98 -22.73
CA GLN A 368 8.64 1.87 -22.19
C GLN A 368 7.93 0.58 -22.56
N ASN A 369 8.66 -0.37 -23.13
CA ASN A 369 8.10 -1.63 -23.64
C ASN A 369 6.90 -1.43 -24.60
N GLY A 370 6.98 -0.40 -25.45
CA GLY A 370 5.95 -0.06 -26.44
C GLY A 370 4.67 0.57 -25.87
N LYS A 371 4.65 0.92 -24.58
CA LYS A 371 3.53 1.62 -23.93
C LYS A 371 3.93 3.04 -23.54
N LEU A 372 3.10 4.01 -23.90
CA LEU A 372 3.26 5.41 -23.46
C LEU A 372 3.15 5.49 -21.94
N GLN A 373 4.13 6.15 -21.30
CA GLN A 373 4.18 6.28 -19.85
C GLN A 373 3.91 7.72 -19.40
N ASN A 374 4.55 8.69 -20.06
CA ASN A 374 4.39 10.11 -19.73
C ASN A 374 4.71 10.99 -20.95
N LEU A 375 4.54 12.30 -20.76
CA LEU A 375 4.95 13.34 -21.70
C LEU A 375 5.83 14.37 -20.99
N ILE A 376 6.70 15.04 -21.73
CA ILE A 376 7.50 16.18 -21.29
C ILE A 376 6.99 17.38 -22.06
N ARG A 377 6.47 18.39 -21.35
CA ARG A 377 5.89 19.58 -21.98
C ARG A 377 6.98 20.49 -22.53
N PRO A 378 6.65 21.42 -23.44
CA PRO A 378 7.62 22.36 -23.98
C PRO A 378 8.27 23.18 -22.86
N LYS A 379 9.58 23.39 -22.96
CA LYS A 379 10.44 24.03 -21.94
C LYS A 379 10.62 23.22 -20.64
N GLU A 380 10.07 22.01 -20.54
CA GLU A 380 10.39 21.09 -19.45
C GLU A 380 11.58 20.19 -19.83
N ALA A 381 12.31 19.76 -18.81
CA ALA A 381 13.39 18.80 -18.94
C ALA A 381 13.15 17.63 -17.98
N ALA A 382 13.48 16.44 -18.44
CA ALA A 382 13.52 15.24 -17.64
C ALA A 382 14.90 14.59 -17.73
N TRP A 383 15.26 13.85 -16.70
CA TRP A 383 16.52 13.10 -16.67
C TRP A 383 16.22 11.62 -16.75
N PHE A 384 16.88 10.95 -17.69
CA PHE A 384 16.75 9.53 -17.91
C PHE A 384 18.03 8.82 -17.49
N TRP A 385 17.93 7.60 -16.98
CA TRP A 385 19.08 6.74 -16.77
C TRP A 385 19.69 6.32 -18.10
N ARG A 386 20.99 6.50 -18.29
CA ARG A 386 21.70 6.00 -19.49
C ARG A 386 21.67 4.48 -19.56
N GLU A 387 21.80 3.84 -18.40
CA GLU A 387 21.69 2.39 -18.23
C GLU A 387 20.38 2.05 -17.52
N ALA A 388 19.25 2.49 -18.09
CA ALA A 388 17.95 2.05 -17.60
C ALA A 388 17.85 0.52 -17.71
N ALA A 389 17.26 -0.13 -16.70
CA ALA A 389 17.10 -1.59 -16.68
C ALA A 389 16.16 -2.10 -17.79
N GLN A 390 15.40 -1.20 -18.42
CA GLN A 390 14.45 -1.48 -19.48
C GLN A 390 14.62 -0.45 -20.60
N PRO A 391 14.49 -0.85 -21.88
CA PRO A 391 14.58 0.08 -22.99
C PRO A 391 13.41 1.07 -22.95
N TYR A 392 13.72 2.34 -23.23
CA TYR A 392 12.76 3.41 -23.40
C TYR A 392 12.96 4.09 -24.75
N GLU A 393 11.89 4.64 -25.29
CA GLU A 393 11.91 5.37 -26.56
C GLU A 393 11.31 6.76 -26.34
N ILE A 394 11.92 7.79 -26.92
CA ILE A 394 11.47 9.17 -26.83
C ILE A 394 11.08 9.64 -28.23
N GLN A 395 9.79 9.83 -28.44
CA GLN A 395 9.23 10.40 -29.65
C GLN A 395 9.13 11.92 -29.48
N ARG A 396 9.68 12.66 -30.44
CA ARG A 396 9.65 14.14 -30.46
C ARG A 396 8.55 14.62 -31.40
N ILE A 397 7.62 15.42 -30.91
CA ILE A 397 6.49 15.96 -31.65
C ILE A 397 6.68 17.48 -31.79
N ASP A 398 6.74 17.95 -33.03
CA ASP A 398 6.81 19.37 -33.37
C ASP A 398 5.39 19.97 -33.39
N LEU A 399 5.09 20.83 -32.42
CA LEU A 399 3.79 21.50 -32.28
C LEU A 399 3.62 22.68 -33.24
N SER A 400 4.68 23.12 -33.94
CA SER A 400 4.57 24.22 -34.91
C SER A 400 3.80 23.83 -36.17
N GLN A 401 3.69 22.53 -36.47
CA GLN A 401 2.94 22.00 -37.61
C GLN A 401 1.45 21.83 -37.32
N GLY A 402 1.05 22.01 -36.05
CA GLY A 402 -0.31 21.90 -35.58
C GLY A 402 -0.42 21.10 -34.28
N LEU A 403 -1.54 21.27 -33.59
CA LEU A 403 -1.83 20.56 -32.33
C LEU A 403 -2.59 19.25 -32.53
N ALA A 404 -2.98 18.91 -33.76
CA ALA A 404 -3.72 17.69 -34.06
C ALA A 404 -2.83 16.46 -33.81
N ILE A 405 -3.38 15.46 -33.10
CA ILE A 405 -2.66 14.21 -32.83
C ILE A 405 -2.83 13.28 -34.02
N ASP A 406 -1.72 12.70 -34.49
CA ASP A 406 -1.72 11.72 -35.56
C ASP A 406 -2.41 10.40 -35.16
N ALA A 407 -2.85 9.64 -36.17
CA ALA A 407 -3.65 8.44 -35.96
C ALA A 407 -2.90 7.34 -35.19
N ASP A 408 -1.58 7.24 -35.32
CA ASP A 408 -0.79 6.18 -34.67
C ASP A 408 -0.57 6.52 -33.20
N THR A 409 -0.26 7.77 -32.87
CA THR A 409 -0.18 8.26 -31.50
C THR A 409 -1.54 8.17 -30.80
N VAL A 410 -2.66 8.43 -31.50
CA VAL A 410 -4.01 8.21 -30.95
C VAL A 410 -4.23 6.75 -30.57
N LYS A 411 -3.81 5.78 -31.39
CA LYS A 411 -3.91 4.35 -31.05
C LYS A 411 -3.09 4.02 -29.79
N GLN A 412 -1.87 4.56 -29.69
CA GLN A 412 -1.02 4.37 -28.50
C GLN A 412 -1.68 4.95 -27.24
N LEU A 413 -2.27 6.15 -27.33
CA LEU A 413 -3.02 6.78 -26.23
C LEU A 413 -4.26 5.96 -25.84
N GLN A 414 -4.98 5.41 -26.82
CA GLN A 414 -6.15 4.56 -26.56
C GLN A 414 -5.76 3.26 -25.84
N ASN A 415 -4.62 2.65 -26.19
CA ASN A 415 -4.13 1.43 -25.55
C ASN A 415 -3.84 1.60 -24.05
N ILE A 416 -3.48 2.81 -23.61
CA ILE A 416 -3.25 3.13 -22.20
C ILE A 416 -4.50 3.70 -21.49
N ASN A 417 -5.65 3.72 -22.17
CA ASN A 417 -6.87 4.38 -21.70
C ASN A 417 -6.59 5.79 -21.17
N PHE A 418 -6.07 6.67 -22.03
CA PHE A 418 -5.62 8.01 -21.65
C PHE A 418 -6.65 8.84 -20.87
N GLY A 419 -7.96 8.61 -21.07
CA GLY A 419 -9.03 9.28 -20.32
C GLY A 419 -9.04 8.99 -18.82
N GLY A 420 -8.52 7.82 -18.40
CA GLY A 420 -8.30 7.47 -17.00
C GLY A 420 -6.88 7.75 -16.50
N HIS A 421 -5.95 8.08 -17.40
CA HIS A 421 -4.54 8.27 -17.05
C HIS A 421 -4.31 9.68 -16.47
N PRO A 422 -3.66 9.82 -15.29
CA PRO A 422 -3.54 11.10 -14.59
C PRO A 422 -2.81 12.19 -15.41
N VAL A 423 -1.81 11.77 -16.20
CA VAL A 423 -1.05 12.68 -17.07
C VAL A 423 -1.84 13.08 -18.32
N PHE A 424 -2.27 12.08 -19.11
CA PHE A 424 -2.79 12.32 -20.46
C PHE A 424 -4.22 12.85 -20.48
N LYS A 425 -5.02 12.59 -19.44
CA LYS A 425 -6.40 13.10 -19.32
C LYS A 425 -6.48 14.61 -19.51
N ASN A 426 -5.53 15.35 -18.96
CA ASN A 426 -5.51 16.82 -19.01
C ASN A 426 -4.62 17.36 -20.14
N ALA A 427 -3.97 16.48 -20.91
CA ALA A 427 -3.07 16.84 -22.00
C ALA A 427 -3.71 16.64 -23.39
N VAL A 428 -4.86 15.98 -23.48
CA VAL A 428 -5.54 15.66 -24.74
C VAL A 428 -6.97 16.20 -24.72
N HIS A 429 -7.27 17.14 -25.63
CA HIS A 429 -8.63 17.57 -25.92
C HIS A 429 -9.24 16.63 -26.96
N THR A 430 -10.43 16.10 -26.68
CA THR A 430 -11.13 15.20 -27.60
C THR A 430 -12.38 15.87 -28.14
N VAL A 431 -12.48 15.96 -29.46
CA VAL A 431 -13.66 16.47 -30.16
C VAL A 431 -14.33 15.31 -30.87
N ASN A 432 -15.55 14.96 -30.42
CA ASN A 432 -16.36 13.97 -31.09
C ASN A 432 -17.40 14.69 -31.95
N VAL A 433 -17.34 14.46 -33.27
CA VAL A 433 -18.28 15.04 -34.23
C VAL A 433 -19.20 13.91 -34.72
N PRO A 434 -20.46 13.86 -34.24
CA PRO A 434 -21.42 12.85 -34.69
C PRO A 434 -21.80 13.01 -36.16
N GLU A 435 -22.53 12.03 -36.69
CA GLU A 435 -23.14 12.14 -38.02
C GLU A 435 -24.09 13.35 -38.10
N HIS A 436 -24.12 14.01 -39.25
CA HIS A 436 -24.87 15.25 -39.49
C HIS A 436 -24.47 16.46 -38.63
N HIS A 437 -23.33 16.39 -37.94
CA HIS A 437 -22.79 17.52 -37.20
C HIS A 437 -21.51 18.05 -37.88
N GLN A 438 -21.18 19.30 -37.57
CA GLN A 438 -19.91 19.93 -37.95
C GLN A 438 -19.19 20.39 -36.68
N GLY A 439 -17.93 20.00 -36.53
CA GLY A 439 -17.09 20.43 -35.43
C GLY A 439 -16.35 21.72 -35.77
N LEU A 440 -16.29 22.64 -34.82
CA LEU A 440 -15.48 23.85 -34.87
C LEU A 440 -14.43 23.75 -33.78
N VAL A 441 -13.17 23.97 -34.13
CA VAL A 441 -12.06 23.98 -33.19
C VAL A 441 -11.40 25.34 -33.23
N TYR A 442 -11.11 25.87 -32.05
CA TYR A 442 -10.45 27.14 -31.85
C TYR A 442 -9.14 26.88 -31.12
N ILE A 443 -8.03 27.28 -31.73
CA ILE A 443 -6.70 27.20 -31.11
C ILE A 443 -6.27 28.65 -30.85
N ASP A 444 -6.07 29.02 -29.59
CA ASP A 444 -5.79 30.40 -29.16
C ASP A 444 -6.75 31.43 -29.75
N ASN A 445 -8.05 31.09 -29.71
CA ASN A 445 -9.16 31.85 -30.30
C ASN A 445 -9.12 31.99 -31.83
N VAL A 446 -8.17 31.36 -32.52
CA VAL A 446 -8.14 31.29 -33.99
C VAL A 446 -8.89 30.05 -34.45
N GLN A 447 -9.93 30.26 -35.25
CA GLN A 447 -10.74 29.18 -35.79
C GLN A 447 -9.93 28.34 -36.80
N GLN A 448 -9.94 27.03 -36.59
CA GLN A 448 -9.35 26.04 -37.49
C GLN A 448 -10.36 25.64 -38.59
N PRO A 449 -9.91 24.93 -39.65
CA PRO A 449 -10.82 24.36 -40.64
C PRO A 449 -11.92 23.51 -39.97
N PRO A 450 -13.18 23.60 -40.44
CA PRO A 450 -14.28 22.87 -39.83
C PRO A 450 -14.09 21.35 -39.98
N LEU A 451 -14.39 20.63 -38.90
CA LEU A 451 -14.30 19.19 -38.83
C LEU A 451 -15.58 18.53 -39.32
N THR A 452 -15.42 17.47 -40.10
CA THR A 452 -16.50 16.57 -40.50
C THR A 452 -16.77 15.53 -39.41
N GLN A 453 -17.65 14.57 -39.69
CA GLN A 453 -17.90 13.42 -38.82
C GLN A 453 -16.60 12.68 -38.50
N GLY A 454 -16.38 12.40 -37.21
CA GLY A 454 -15.20 11.70 -36.73
C GLY A 454 -14.82 12.05 -35.30
N ARG A 455 -13.80 11.35 -34.80
CA ARG A 455 -13.20 11.63 -33.49
C ARG A 455 -11.82 12.22 -33.69
N TYR A 456 -11.62 13.42 -33.19
CA TYR A 456 -10.38 14.18 -33.33
C TYR A 456 -9.76 14.42 -31.96
N HIS A 457 -8.44 14.43 -31.91
CA HIS A 457 -7.68 14.63 -30.69
C HIS A 457 -6.67 15.75 -30.91
N TYR A 458 -6.53 16.63 -29.92
CA TYR A 458 -5.61 17.76 -29.95
C TYR A 458 -4.79 17.80 -28.67
N TRP A 459 -3.52 18.20 -28.78
CA TRP A 459 -2.66 18.45 -27.63
C TRP A 459 -3.07 19.73 -26.89
N LEU A 460 -3.35 19.61 -25.59
CA LEU A 460 -3.58 20.73 -24.67
C LEU A 460 -2.25 21.14 -24.02
N VAL A 461 -1.38 21.75 -24.83
CA VAL A 461 0.00 22.02 -24.43
C VAL A 461 0.33 23.46 -24.76
N ASN A 462 0.47 24.30 -23.72
CA ASN A 462 0.74 25.75 -23.76
C ASN A 462 -0.30 26.63 -24.48
N GLN A 463 -1.15 26.05 -25.32
CA GLN A 463 -2.20 26.74 -26.07
C GLN A 463 -3.57 26.31 -25.58
N THR A 464 -4.54 27.20 -25.78
CA THR A 464 -5.94 26.94 -25.44
C THR A 464 -6.65 26.31 -26.62
N VAL A 465 -7.20 25.11 -26.44
CA VAL A 465 -8.00 24.43 -27.46
C VAL A 465 -9.46 24.41 -27.00
N GLY A 466 -10.30 25.17 -27.68
CA GLY A 466 -11.75 25.15 -27.54
C GLY A 466 -12.39 24.38 -28.68
N SER A 467 -13.56 23.79 -28.44
CA SER A 467 -14.35 23.18 -29.51
C SER A 467 -15.84 23.40 -29.31
N GLN A 468 -16.56 23.55 -30.42
CA GLN A 468 -18.02 23.56 -30.46
C GLN A 468 -18.49 22.57 -31.52
N VAL A 469 -19.65 21.97 -31.33
CA VAL A 469 -20.22 21.03 -32.28
C VAL A 469 -21.61 21.52 -32.64
N ALA A 470 -21.85 21.73 -33.93
CA ALA A 470 -23.10 22.24 -34.48
C ALA A 470 -23.86 21.11 -35.15
N ASP A 471 -25.14 20.94 -34.82
CA ASP A 471 -26.04 20.03 -35.55
C ASP A 471 -26.53 20.72 -36.83
N LEU A 472 -26.31 20.10 -38.00
CA LEU A 472 -26.70 20.66 -39.29
C LEU A 472 -28.13 20.28 -39.68
N ARG A 473 -28.81 19.45 -38.89
CA ARG A 473 -30.19 19.02 -39.15
C ARG A 473 -31.17 20.16 -38.89
N LEU A 474 -32.43 19.92 -39.28
CA LEU A 474 -33.52 20.85 -38.99
C LEU A 474 -33.76 20.91 -37.48
N GLN A 475 -33.69 22.12 -36.94
CA GLN A 475 -33.89 22.44 -35.54
C GLN A 475 -35.09 23.37 -35.38
N THR A 476 -35.67 23.38 -34.18
CA THR A 476 -36.86 24.16 -33.87
C THR A 476 -36.56 25.10 -32.71
N CYS A 477 -36.75 26.39 -32.94
CA CYS A 477 -36.74 27.45 -31.93
C CYS A 477 -38.20 27.81 -31.58
N GLU A 478 -38.62 27.58 -30.34
CA GLU A 478 -39.96 27.94 -29.87
C GLU A 478 -39.88 29.10 -28.88
N VAL A 479 -40.68 30.14 -29.15
CA VAL A 479 -40.92 31.27 -28.24
C VAL A 479 -42.34 31.12 -27.70
N SER A 480 -42.47 30.76 -26.43
CA SER A 480 -43.77 30.56 -25.79
C SER A 480 -44.14 31.71 -24.84
N GLY A 481 -45.43 31.96 -24.69
CA GLY A 481 -46.00 32.80 -23.64
C GLY A 481 -45.80 34.30 -23.84
N GLN A 482 -45.61 34.78 -25.07
CA GLN A 482 -45.45 36.22 -25.31
C GLN A 482 -46.78 36.93 -25.15
N GLU A 483 -46.88 37.80 -24.16
CA GLU A 483 -48.01 38.72 -24.00
C GLU A 483 -47.79 39.94 -24.90
N LEU A 484 -48.70 40.13 -25.85
CA LEU A 484 -48.59 41.09 -26.94
C LEU A 484 -49.89 41.86 -27.06
N LEU A 485 -49.81 43.12 -27.47
CA LEU A 485 -50.96 43.98 -27.70
C LEU A 485 -51.22 44.06 -29.20
N THR A 486 -52.45 43.77 -29.64
CA THR A 486 -52.86 43.96 -31.03
C THR A 486 -53.10 45.44 -31.35
N GLU A 487 -53.29 45.78 -32.63
CA GLU A 487 -53.64 47.13 -33.07
C GLU A 487 -54.91 47.67 -32.37
N ASP A 488 -55.88 46.77 -32.11
CA ASP A 488 -57.15 47.09 -31.43
C ASP A 488 -57.02 47.20 -29.91
N LYS A 489 -55.80 47.22 -29.36
CA LYS A 489 -55.51 47.27 -27.92
C LYS A 489 -56.04 46.07 -27.14
N VAL A 490 -56.12 44.90 -27.78
CA VAL A 490 -56.46 43.65 -27.09
C VAL A 490 -55.18 42.90 -26.75
N THR A 491 -55.01 42.55 -25.48
CA THR A 491 -53.88 41.73 -25.03
C THR A 491 -54.11 40.29 -25.46
N VAL A 492 -53.15 39.69 -26.17
CA VAL A 492 -53.15 38.29 -26.57
C VAL A 492 -51.87 37.62 -26.10
N ARG A 493 -51.93 36.32 -25.81
CA ARG A 493 -50.74 35.52 -25.55
C ARG A 493 -50.45 34.64 -26.76
N ALA A 494 -49.30 34.78 -27.37
CA ALA A 494 -48.93 34.00 -28.56
C ALA A 494 -47.73 33.08 -28.30
N ASN A 495 -47.78 31.90 -28.91
CA ASN A 495 -46.64 31.00 -29.03
C ASN A 495 -46.23 30.92 -30.50
N VAL A 496 -44.93 30.93 -30.76
CA VAL A 496 -44.35 30.98 -32.10
C VAL A 496 -43.28 29.93 -32.22
N VAL A 497 -43.22 29.31 -33.38
CA VAL A 497 -42.21 28.31 -33.73
C VAL A 497 -41.45 28.75 -34.97
N CYS A 498 -40.14 28.57 -34.98
CA CYS A 498 -39.26 28.80 -36.11
C CYS A 498 -38.39 27.57 -36.33
N ASN A 499 -38.51 26.96 -37.51
CA ASN A 499 -37.66 25.89 -37.96
C ASN A 499 -36.49 26.46 -38.77
N TYR A 500 -35.28 26.10 -38.37
CA TYR A 500 -34.04 26.56 -39.01
C TYR A 500 -33.05 25.40 -39.13
N ARG A 501 -32.11 25.52 -40.06
CA ARG A 501 -30.98 24.60 -40.18
C ARG A 501 -29.69 25.37 -40.35
N ILE A 502 -28.61 24.87 -39.75
CA ILE A 502 -27.28 25.45 -39.93
C ILE A 502 -26.71 24.94 -41.26
N THR A 503 -26.37 25.85 -42.17
CA THR A 503 -25.79 25.52 -43.49
C THR A 503 -24.27 25.70 -43.50
N ASP A 504 -23.75 26.64 -42.71
CA ASP A 504 -22.33 26.95 -42.59
C ASP A 504 -22.04 27.30 -41.12
N ALA A 505 -21.59 26.32 -40.34
CA ALA A 505 -21.33 26.50 -38.91
C ALA A 505 -20.26 27.57 -38.62
N PRO A 506 -19.13 27.64 -39.35
CA PRO A 506 -18.18 28.75 -39.24
C PRO A 506 -18.85 30.14 -39.28
N LYS A 507 -19.69 30.40 -40.30
CA LYS A 507 -20.36 31.70 -40.42
C LYS A 507 -21.40 31.95 -39.33
N TRP A 508 -22.14 30.90 -38.96
CA TRP A 508 -23.17 30.96 -37.92
C TRP A 508 -22.61 31.44 -36.57
N PHE A 509 -21.47 30.89 -36.14
CA PHE A 509 -20.82 31.26 -34.87
C PHE A 509 -19.88 32.47 -34.97
N ALA A 510 -19.50 32.91 -36.18
CA ALA A 510 -18.58 34.04 -36.33
C ALA A 510 -19.18 35.40 -35.92
N GLN A 511 -20.50 35.60 -36.10
CA GLN A 511 -21.13 36.90 -35.89
C GLN A 511 -21.61 37.12 -34.45
N HIS A 512 -21.99 36.04 -33.76
CA HIS A 512 -22.59 36.09 -32.43
C HIS A 512 -22.06 34.95 -31.56
N GLN A 513 -21.77 35.25 -30.29
CA GLN A 513 -21.30 34.25 -29.32
C GLN A 513 -22.34 33.15 -29.06
N SER A 514 -23.62 33.52 -29.02
CA SER A 514 -24.77 32.62 -28.87
C SER A 514 -25.78 32.88 -29.99
N PRO A 515 -25.59 32.31 -31.20
CA PRO A 515 -26.47 32.57 -32.34
C PRO A 515 -27.93 32.13 -32.11
N GLU A 516 -28.13 31.07 -31.33
CA GLU A 516 -29.47 30.56 -30.99
C GLU A 516 -30.26 31.55 -30.12
N GLU A 517 -29.60 32.17 -29.14
CA GLU A 517 -30.20 33.22 -28.30
C GLU A 517 -30.50 34.48 -29.12
N TYR A 518 -29.64 34.82 -30.07
CA TYR A 518 -29.87 35.89 -31.02
C TYR A 518 -31.14 35.62 -31.85
N LEU A 519 -31.25 34.42 -32.44
CA LEU A 519 -32.43 33.99 -33.20
C LEU A 519 -33.70 34.05 -32.35
N TYR A 520 -33.65 33.55 -31.11
CA TYR A 520 -34.76 33.57 -30.17
C TYR A 520 -35.25 35.00 -29.89
N ARG A 521 -34.32 35.94 -29.68
CA ARG A 521 -34.64 37.35 -29.44
C ARG A 521 -35.20 38.03 -30.68
N GLU A 522 -34.62 37.80 -31.87
CA GLU A 522 -35.16 38.35 -33.12
C GLU A 522 -36.56 37.80 -33.40
N LEU A 523 -36.82 36.52 -33.10
CA LEU A 523 -38.15 35.92 -33.19
C LEU A 523 -39.16 36.63 -32.27
N GLN A 524 -38.78 36.95 -31.04
CA GLN A 524 -39.60 37.73 -30.11
C GLN A 524 -39.90 39.14 -30.62
N PHE A 525 -38.94 39.83 -31.23
CA PHE A 525 -39.16 41.15 -31.79
C PHE A 525 -40.04 41.12 -33.03
N ALA A 526 -39.83 40.15 -33.92
CA ALA A 526 -40.61 40.00 -35.14
C ALA A 526 -42.08 39.69 -34.83
N ILE A 527 -42.37 38.77 -33.89
CA ILE A 527 -43.77 38.50 -33.53
C ILE A 527 -44.43 39.72 -32.87
N ARG A 528 -43.70 40.47 -32.04
CA ARG A 528 -44.22 41.68 -31.41
C ARG A 528 -44.57 42.75 -32.45
N ALA A 529 -43.71 42.94 -33.44
CA ALA A 529 -43.96 43.86 -34.54
C ALA A 529 -45.15 43.40 -35.40
N LEU A 530 -45.20 42.09 -35.73
CA LEU A 530 -46.25 41.51 -36.55
C LEU A 530 -47.62 41.64 -35.86
N ILE A 531 -47.78 41.15 -34.63
CA ILE A 531 -49.06 41.20 -33.90
C ILE A 531 -49.47 42.64 -33.59
N GLY A 532 -48.53 43.52 -33.26
CA GLY A 532 -48.82 44.93 -32.99
C GLY A 532 -49.32 45.72 -34.21
N SER A 533 -49.04 45.23 -35.41
CA SER A 533 -49.45 45.87 -36.68
C SER A 533 -50.75 45.31 -37.27
N LYS A 534 -51.40 44.34 -36.61
CA LYS A 534 -52.60 43.68 -37.12
C LYS A 534 -53.74 43.80 -36.11
N SER A 535 -54.96 43.92 -36.64
CA SER A 535 -56.18 43.79 -35.87
C SER A 535 -56.41 42.34 -35.40
N MET A 536 -57.18 42.18 -34.33
CA MET A 536 -57.54 40.86 -33.78
C MET A 536 -58.22 39.97 -34.81
N ASP A 537 -59.15 40.53 -35.59
CA ASP A 537 -59.91 39.77 -36.59
C ASP A 537 -58.99 39.24 -37.69
N THR A 538 -58.01 40.03 -38.12
CA THR A 538 -57.00 39.61 -39.10
C THR A 538 -56.16 38.46 -38.56
N LEU A 539 -55.77 38.53 -37.29
CA LEU A 539 -54.98 37.47 -36.63
C LEU A 539 -55.73 36.13 -36.55
N LEU A 540 -57.06 36.17 -36.45
CA LEU A 540 -57.91 34.99 -36.40
C LEU A 540 -58.29 34.46 -37.79
N ALA A 541 -58.41 35.36 -38.78
CA ALA A 541 -58.87 35.04 -40.13
C ALA A 541 -57.79 34.47 -41.05
N ASP A 542 -56.57 35.04 -41.04
CA ASP A 542 -55.50 34.67 -41.98
C ASP A 542 -54.18 34.30 -41.27
N LYS A 543 -54.12 33.07 -40.76
CA LYS A 543 -52.89 32.56 -40.14
C LYS A 543 -51.77 32.30 -41.15
N GLN A 544 -52.10 31.87 -42.37
CA GLN A 544 -51.09 31.55 -43.39
C GLN A 544 -50.35 32.82 -43.86
N GLY A 545 -51.07 33.94 -43.99
CA GLY A 545 -50.46 35.23 -44.28
C GLY A 545 -49.47 35.66 -43.20
N LEU A 546 -49.82 35.46 -41.92
CA LEU A 546 -48.93 35.77 -40.78
C LEU A 546 -47.66 34.93 -40.80
N ASP A 547 -47.76 33.62 -41.05
CA ASP A 547 -46.60 32.73 -41.10
C ASP A 547 -45.63 33.14 -42.23
N THR A 548 -46.18 33.52 -43.38
CA THR A 548 -45.38 33.97 -44.53
C THR A 548 -44.67 35.29 -44.23
N GLU A 549 -45.38 36.26 -43.64
CA GLU A 549 -44.82 37.56 -43.27
C GLU A 549 -43.76 37.43 -42.16
N LEU A 550 -44.02 36.60 -41.15
CA LEU A 550 -43.08 36.31 -40.07
C LEU A 550 -41.80 35.64 -40.59
N THR A 551 -41.95 34.65 -41.47
CA THR A 551 -40.82 33.97 -42.10
C THR A 551 -39.96 34.95 -42.89
N ALA A 552 -40.58 35.86 -43.65
CA ALA A 552 -39.86 36.88 -44.42
C ALA A 552 -39.10 37.87 -43.53
N LEU A 553 -39.72 38.33 -42.43
CA LEU A 553 -39.08 39.24 -41.46
C LEU A 553 -37.85 38.62 -40.82
N ILE A 554 -37.95 37.36 -40.37
CA ILE A 554 -36.85 36.66 -39.71
C ILE A 554 -35.75 36.32 -40.71
N ARG A 555 -36.08 35.85 -41.90
CA ARG A 555 -35.10 35.51 -42.94
C ARG A 555 -34.23 36.71 -43.35
N ALA A 556 -34.74 37.94 -43.20
CA ALA A 556 -33.96 39.18 -43.44
C ALA A 556 -33.02 39.57 -42.27
N LYS A 557 -33.26 39.05 -41.06
CA LYS A 557 -32.53 39.40 -39.83
C LYS A 557 -31.52 38.35 -39.39
N VAL A 558 -31.72 37.10 -39.82
CA VAL A 558 -30.89 35.96 -39.42
C VAL A 558 -29.47 36.10 -39.97
N PRO A 559 -28.44 35.84 -39.14
CA PRO A 559 -27.06 35.94 -39.57
C PRO A 559 -26.74 34.93 -40.67
N GLN A 560 -25.74 35.25 -41.49
CA GLN A 560 -25.29 34.35 -42.55
C GLN A 560 -24.78 33.04 -41.94
N GLY A 561 -25.19 31.90 -42.51
CA GLY A 561 -24.78 30.56 -42.04
C GLY A 561 -25.90 29.68 -41.48
N ALA A 562 -27.11 30.23 -41.33
CA ALA A 562 -28.32 29.44 -41.14
C ALA A 562 -29.38 29.78 -42.20
N GLU A 563 -30.22 28.80 -42.49
CA GLU A 563 -31.38 28.94 -43.36
C GLU A 563 -32.65 28.74 -42.54
N ILE A 564 -33.60 29.67 -42.70
CA ILE A 564 -34.94 29.57 -42.09
C ILE A 564 -35.86 28.84 -43.06
N ASP A 565 -36.27 27.65 -42.65
CA ASP A 565 -37.19 26.80 -43.40
C ASP A 565 -38.61 27.38 -43.30
N SER A 566 -39.10 27.57 -42.07
CA SER A 566 -40.45 28.04 -41.80
C SER A 566 -40.53 28.71 -40.43
N ALA A 567 -41.27 29.81 -40.31
CA ALA A 567 -41.63 30.41 -39.03
C ALA A 567 -43.13 30.70 -38.99
N GLY A 568 -43.79 30.38 -37.89
CA GLY A 568 -45.24 30.52 -37.79
C GLY A 568 -45.78 30.61 -36.37
N VAL A 569 -47.00 31.12 -36.27
CA VAL A 569 -47.71 31.28 -35.00
C VAL A 569 -48.43 29.98 -34.65
N LYS A 570 -47.93 29.28 -33.63
CA LYS A 570 -48.46 27.98 -33.17
C LYS A 570 -49.86 28.15 -32.60
N ASP A 571 -50.02 29.08 -31.66
CA ASP A 571 -51.32 29.38 -31.05
C ASP A 571 -51.39 30.81 -30.52
N ILE A 572 -52.61 31.37 -30.57
CA ILE A 572 -52.97 32.67 -30.03
C ILE A 572 -54.06 32.43 -28.99
N ILE A 573 -53.73 32.74 -27.75
CA ILE A 573 -54.60 32.59 -26.58
C ILE A 573 -55.20 33.96 -26.26
N LEU A 574 -56.53 34.01 -26.33
CA LEU A 574 -57.31 35.20 -26.02
C LEU A 574 -57.64 35.26 -24.52
N PRO A 575 -57.75 36.45 -23.92
CA PRO A 575 -58.31 36.63 -22.59
C PRO A 575 -59.75 36.10 -22.52
N GLY A 576 -60.13 35.56 -21.36
CA GLY A 576 -61.44 34.94 -21.16
C GLY A 576 -62.61 35.89 -21.45
N GLU A 577 -62.47 37.17 -21.09
CA GLU A 577 -63.49 38.20 -21.32
C GLU A 577 -63.77 38.40 -22.82
N ILE A 578 -62.72 38.61 -23.62
CA ILE A 578 -62.83 38.80 -25.08
C ILE A 578 -63.38 37.55 -25.77
N ARG A 579 -62.90 36.36 -25.38
CA ARG A 579 -63.45 35.10 -25.89
C ARG A 579 -64.96 35.00 -25.64
N SER A 580 -65.43 35.40 -24.45
CA SER A 580 -66.86 35.37 -24.11
C SER A 580 -67.71 36.34 -24.96
N ILE A 581 -67.14 37.49 -25.34
CA ILE A 581 -67.81 38.50 -26.17
C ILE A 581 -67.90 38.00 -27.60
N LEU A 582 -66.79 37.49 -28.16
CA LEU A 582 -66.75 36.89 -29.50
C LEU A 582 -67.75 35.75 -29.65
N THR A 583 -67.80 34.82 -28.68
CA THR A 583 -68.79 33.73 -28.72
C THR A 583 -70.22 34.27 -28.77
N ARG A 584 -70.55 35.30 -27.97
CA ARG A 584 -71.89 35.92 -27.98
C ARG A 584 -72.21 36.63 -29.29
N VAL A 585 -71.24 37.34 -29.88
CA VAL A 585 -71.41 38.02 -31.17
C VAL A 585 -71.65 36.99 -32.28
N VAL A 586 -70.84 35.95 -32.35
CA VAL A 586 -70.99 34.87 -33.35
C VAL A 586 -72.32 34.13 -33.16
N GLU A 587 -72.73 33.86 -31.92
CA GLU A 587 -74.03 33.25 -31.62
C GLU A 587 -75.20 34.14 -32.09
N ALA A 588 -75.13 35.44 -31.82
CA ALA A 588 -76.13 36.40 -32.27
C ALA A 588 -76.18 36.52 -33.80
N GLU A 589 -75.04 36.58 -34.48
CA GLU A 589 -74.95 36.60 -35.94
C GLU A 589 -75.52 35.33 -36.57
N LYS A 590 -75.14 34.16 -36.06
CA LYS A 590 -75.67 32.87 -36.54
C LYS A 590 -77.17 32.75 -36.29
N SER A 591 -77.65 33.19 -35.12
CA SER A 591 -79.08 33.23 -34.80
C SER A 591 -79.85 34.18 -35.74
N ALA A 592 -79.31 35.37 -36.01
CA ALA A 592 -79.88 36.32 -36.95
C ALA A 592 -79.89 35.78 -38.39
N GLN A 593 -78.80 35.13 -38.83
CA GLN A 593 -78.68 34.49 -40.13
C GLN A 593 -79.70 33.35 -40.27
N ALA A 594 -79.81 32.48 -39.26
CA ALA A 594 -80.80 31.41 -39.23
C ALA A 594 -82.23 31.94 -39.26
N ASN A 595 -82.53 33.01 -38.53
CA ASN A 595 -83.85 33.65 -38.56
C ASN A 595 -84.15 34.28 -39.92
N ASN A 596 -83.16 34.88 -40.58
CA ASN A 596 -83.33 35.44 -41.92
C ASN A 596 -83.62 34.34 -42.95
N ILE A 597 -82.86 33.23 -42.92
CA ILE A 597 -83.10 32.06 -43.76
C ILE A 597 -84.50 31.50 -43.49
N ARG A 598 -84.87 31.27 -42.21
CA ARG A 598 -86.20 30.78 -41.84
C ARG A 598 -87.32 31.68 -42.34
N ARG A 599 -87.22 33.00 -42.16
CA ARG A 599 -88.24 33.94 -42.67
C ARG A 599 -88.32 33.96 -44.19
N ARG A 600 -87.17 33.86 -44.89
CA ARG A 600 -87.14 33.75 -46.36
C ARG A 600 -87.80 32.47 -46.82
N GLU A 601 -87.53 31.35 -46.17
CA GLU A 601 -88.13 30.04 -46.44
C GLU A 601 -89.64 30.04 -46.13
N GLU A 602 -90.07 30.58 -44.99
CA GLU A 602 -91.49 30.73 -44.63
C GLU A 602 -92.23 31.59 -45.66
N THR A 603 -91.63 32.70 -46.12
CA THR A 603 -92.23 33.57 -47.14
C THR A 603 -92.31 32.86 -48.48
N ALA A 604 -91.26 32.14 -48.89
CA ALA A 604 -91.24 31.37 -50.13
C ALA A 604 -92.27 30.23 -50.09
N ALA A 605 -92.36 29.50 -48.97
CA ALA A 605 -93.35 28.45 -48.75
C ALA A 605 -94.77 29.01 -48.77
N THR A 606 -95.03 30.14 -48.08
CA THR A 606 -96.35 30.78 -48.06
C THR A 606 -96.77 31.28 -49.44
N ARG A 607 -95.85 31.88 -50.22
CA ARG A 607 -96.11 32.28 -51.61
C ARG A 607 -96.40 31.08 -52.50
N SER A 608 -95.66 29.99 -52.34
CA SER A 608 -95.90 28.75 -53.07
C SER A 608 -97.26 28.13 -52.73
N LEU A 609 -97.62 28.11 -51.44
CA LEU A 609 -98.94 27.66 -50.97
C LEU A 609 -100.07 28.55 -51.50
N LEU A 610 -99.91 29.88 -51.49
CA LEU A 610 -100.90 30.80 -52.04
C LEU A 610 -101.09 30.61 -53.55
N ASN A 611 -100.00 30.46 -54.31
CA ASN A 611 -100.07 30.15 -55.74
C ASN A 611 -100.76 28.81 -55.97
N THR A 612 -100.44 27.80 -55.16
CA THR A 612 -101.05 26.47 -55.23
C THR A 612 -102.56 26.54 -54.94
N ALA A 613 -102.96 27.27 -53.90
CA ALA A 613 -104.36 27.47 -53.52
C ALA A 613 -105.13 28.19 -54.64
N ARG A 614 -104.53 29.22 -55.26
CA ARG A 614 -105.13 29.93 -56.38
C ARG A 614 -105.33 29.04 -57.61
N VAL A 615 -104.34 28.21 -57.96
CA VAL A 615 -104.48 27.22 -59.05
C VAL A 615 -105.59 26.20 -58.75
N MET A 616 -105.74 25.81 -57.48
CA MET A 616 -106.81 24.89 -57.04
C MET A 616 -108.20 25.54 -57.08
N GLU A 617 -108.32 26.81 -56.72
CA GLU A 617 -109.58 27.58 -56.80
C GLU A 617 -110.02 27.80 -58.25
N GLU A 618 -109.08 28.11 -59.15
CA GLU A 618 -109.35 28.32 -60.57
C GLU A 618 -109.65 27.00 -61.33
N ASN A 619 -109.21 25.84 -60.83
CA ASN A 619 -109.39 24.53 -61.47
C ASN A 619 -109.95 23.45 -60.51
N PRO A 620 -111.28 23.20 -60.54
CA PRO A 620 -111.92 22.18 -59.69
C PRO A 620 -111.37 20.76 -59.87
N THR A 621 -110.85 20.43 -61.07
CA THR A 621 -110.28 19.10 -61.35
C THR A 621 -108.93 18.92 -60.63
N ALA A 622 -108.12 19.98 -60.56
CA ALA A 622 -106.85 19.97 -59.84
C ALA A 622 -107.05 19.85 -58.32
N LEU A 623 -108.07 20.52 -57.76
CA LEU A 623 -108.46 20.34 -56.36
C LEU A 623 -108.86 18.89 -56.07
N ARG A 624 -109.70 18.28 -56.92
CA ARG A 624 -110.13 16.89 -56.75
C ARG A 624 -108.96 15.90 -56.82
N LEU A 625 -108.01 16.12 -57.72
CA LEU A 625 -106.79 15.31 -57.79
C LEU A 625 -105.94 15.47 -56.52
N LYS A 626 -105.83 16.68 -55.96
CA LYS A 626 -105.11 16.91 -54.70
C LYS A 626 -105.79 16.25 -53.50
N GLU A 627 -107.12 16.30 -53.42
CA GLU A 627 -107.88 15.57 -52.40
C GLU A 627 -107.59 14.07 -52.48
N LEU A 628 -107.56 13.49 -53.68
CA LEU A 628 -107.24 12.09 -53.90
C LEU A 628 -105.78 11.75 -53.54
N GLU A 629 -104.81 12.60 -53.88
CA GLU A 629 -103.39 12.42 -53.46
C GLU A 629 -103.24 12.49 -51.93
N THR A 630 -104.03 13.36 -51.28
CA THR A 630 -104.02 13.48 -49.81
C THR A 630 -104.68 12.28 -49.16
N LEU A 631 -105.78 11.79 -49.74
CA LEU A 631 -106.42 10.53 -49.35
C LEU A 631 -105.47 9.35 -49.54
N GLU A 632 -104.75 9.27 -50.66
CA GLU A 632 -103.73 8.25 -50.92
C GLU A 632 -102.68 8.21 -49.81
N LYS A 633 -102.08 9.36 -49.46
CA LYS A 633 -101.11 9.48 -48.36
C LYS A 633 -101.66 9.10 -47.00
N VAL A 634 -102.94 9.39 -46.74
CA VAL A 634 -103.61 8.98 -45.49
C VAL A 634 -103.86 7.47 -45.50
N THR A 635 -104.31 6.91 -46.62
CA THR A 635 -104.54 5.47 -46.77
C THR A 635 -103.25 4.65 -46.73
N GLU A 636 -102.13 5.19 -47.20
CA GLU A 636 -100.80 4.55 -47.10
C GLU A 636 -100.35 4.35 -45.65
N LYS A 637 -100.85 5.17 -44.70
CA LYS A 637 -100.59 5.01 -43.25
C LYS A 637 -101.61 4.12 -42.54
N ILE A 638 -102.59 3.56 -43.24
CA ILE A 638 -103.67 2.75 -42.67
C ILE A 638 -103.62 1.34 -43.24
N ASP A 639 -103.16 0.37 -42.45
CA ASP A 639 -103.00 -1.04 -42.87
C ASP A 639 -104.33 -1.78 -43.15
N LYS A 640 -105.46 -1.32 -42.60
CA LYS A 640 -106.79 -1.92 -42.83
C LYS A 640 -107.91 -0.88 -42.80
N ILE A 641 -108.62 -0.74 -43.92
CA ILE A 641 -109.84 0.07 -44.02
C ILE A 641 -111.03 -0.89 -44.07
N SER A 642 -111.91 -0.83 -43.06
CA SER A 642 -113.16 -1.62 -43.03
C SER A 642 -114.33 -0.73 -43.45
N VAL A 643 -114.87 -0.99 -44.65
CA VAL A 643 -116.00 -0.22 -45.20
C VAL A 643 -117.31 -0.93 -44.91
N TYR A 644 -118.17 -0.32 -44.10
CA TYR A 644 -119.56 -0.77 -43.88
C TYR A 644 -120.49 0.06 -44.79
N GLY A 645 -120.94 -0.49 -45.92
CA GLY A 645 -121.96 0.18 -46.76
C GLY A 645 -121.90 -0.01 -48.29
N GLY A 646 -120.96 -0.78 -48.83
CA GLY A 646 -120.86 -1.01 -50.29
C GLY A 646 -120.21 0.14 -51.08
N LEU A 647 -119.84 -0.17 -52.33
CA LEU A 647 -118.94 0.64 -53.18
C LEU A 647 -119.47 2.06 -53.49
N ASP A 648 -120.79 2.23 -53.60
CA ASP A 648 -121.43 3.54 -53.82
C ASP A 648 -121.29 4.49 -52.62
N GLY A 649 -121.19 3.95 -51.39
CA GLY A 649 -120.99 4.74 -50.17
C GLY A 649 -119.60 5.40 -50.10
N VAL A 650 -118.58 4.76 -50.70
CA VAL A 650 -117.20 5.26 -50.74
C VAL A 650 -117.05 6.40 -51.76
N LEU A 651 -117.78 6.34 -52.87
CA LEU A 651 -117.67 7.32 -53.96
C LEU A 651 -118.46 8.61 -53.69
N LYS A 652 -119.50 8.57 -52.84
CA LYS A 652 -120.40 9.71 -52.60
C LYS A 652 -120.51 10.17 -51.15
N GLY A 653 -120.06 9.37 -50.17
CA GLY A 653 -120.15 9.70 -48.74
C GLY A 653 -118.89 10.34 -48.19
N LEU A 654 -118.97 11.60 -47.77
CA LEU A 654 -117.95 12.23 -46.92
C LEU A 654 -117.81 11.42 -45.62
N ILE A 655 -116.57 10.99 -45.33
CA ILE A 655 -116.19 10.27 -44.11
C ILE A 655 -116.51 11.17 -42.91
N ASN A 656 -117.44 10.72 -42.05
CA ASN A 656 -117.81 11.41 -40.82
C ASN A 656 -116.97 10.85 -39.66
N ILE A 657 -116.00 11.63 -39.15
CA ILE A 657 -115.14 11.24 -38.02
C ILE A 657 -115.78 11.77 -36.73
N GLN A 658 -116.39 10.90 -35.93
CA GLN A 658 -116.79 11.23 -34.55
C GLN A 658 -115.58 11.11 -33.60
N GLN A 659 -115.36 12.15 -32.79
CA GLN A 659 -114.38 12.11 -31.69
C GLN A 659 -114.94 11.31 -30.50
N PRO A 660 -114.11 10.50 -29.80
CA PRO A 660 -114.51 9.92 -28.52
C PRO A 660 -114.48 10.99 -27.43
N LYS A 661 -115.37 10.84 -26.43
CA LYS A 661 -115.46 11.68 -25.22
C LYS A 661 -114.20 11.58 -24.35
#